data_AF-A0A0J9VCB5-F1
#
_entry.id   AF-A0A0J9VCB5-F1
#
_cell.length_a   1.000
_cell.length_b   1.000
_cell.length_c   1.000
_cell.angle_alpha   90.00
_cell.angle_beta   90.00
_cell.angle_gamma   90.00
#
_symmetry.space_group_name_H-M   'P 1'
#
loop_
_entity.id
_entity.type
_entity.pdbx_description
1 polymer ?
#
loop_
_entity_poly.entity_id
_entity_poly.type
_entity_poly.pdbx_seq_one_letter_code
_entity_poly.pdbx_strand_id
1 'polypeptide(L)'
;MVDTDSLYGRRLIPQILDRLAVADPERVVYSIASLSDGAPKFKHITAQAFGRAVDKTAWWLHKHLNGMNGAPNGDLAQEHAVTQKPPKIQALGYIGPHDIRHVLLTYGAVKAGCAALFLSPKNNITGALAVLNASDCSIWVKPREQAMLPLVEGILQEKYMRVLELPSVDELLEADSTELFVFGKAFESVINEPFCILHTSGTTGVPKPILWTHGLIGTMDAVRLLPPIEGDGGLAPWTDNWNEGDRIYSSFPMSHGAGVIMDILMPSLFNLHCILGPSGVLPNLGLIESLADHIDIWSMVPSLVDELGENPEVLAKFESSKFICASGGPVSPVIVSKVNEVVRVLNLTGTTEGLFIGNLWVPREDWHWFAFHPYSGFEFKEVQPGVYEHWVHRNEHWALFQGIFYTFPDQDSVNLKDLYIRHPTKPNLWAFSGRSDDVVVLSNGYKISPLDTEALVTTHPAVEGCLMIGTGKPQAGLLIELKDHSEKNNELFDSIWAIVERANNSTFQKTRLQREYIAFSEADRPFIRTDKQTIKRRATLDLYADFIELFYFSRDEEAEDEDFDAFSIDTTSIDTISDSVSRVMRSVLPEVDDFPADEDVFDLGLDSLLVFRVIRIIRAVTGLEERLAPRHLYAHPTIEEFSVQLLKILEGDKARKIAADSVSDAETKTTAETPCSDMESEKMKNIIADRKRRLGSKMNPFDAVNPNHYMGLNFYFALRPGVSFEEAFAKLQAGLVRAFEIIPELDGKMMLASEHEFGYKKGEYRITIPPHPLSASSKPRQLLYKDLSQVLPSFQEMRQAGFSPSLFSDDLVLDCPPFPPMPADILVAQANFVGGGCILATNFIHTCLDAVGVMVAIRVWAECCRYLDGDETATCDWFDPESFNHDLPEIIWEQEGYAKPVHEVDPGTWGFLPFTTEIGVNLRNGTASHNEIMTAEKPRATQNTLPPAPVFPGSSVWPAAPSERSLNTTVFLLSGESIHRLKQEALPDTGVKGVSVSVIDIVQAFFWRASIRSRYRVAKEIRNQTFQPDELSILEMPIDGRAYFSSLLPSSYMGSLLVMNRPVMPIETLCSPETNISQIARVIREAAARITPSVVHDTFTLLRSMTDYSKPATANMGLEHMNAMISNMMLFQTSDISFGDSLFEGGSPEAMRPQIERGHRRFRFLVISPMRKDGGVELVLGTLPEELNMLMSDEEFTKYAVLLDHKRA
;
A
#
# COMPACT_ATOMS: atom_id res chain seq x y z
N MET A 1 32.76 -9.14 51.88
CA MET A 1 31.68 -9.35 50.90
C MET A 1 31.67 -8.15 49.98
N VAL A 2 31.76 -8.35 48.67
CA VAL A 2 31.25 -7.35 47.71
C VAL A 2 29.74 -7.51 47.72
N ASP A 3 29.01 -6.42 47.57
CA ASP A 3 27.54 -6.47 47.54
C ASP A 3 27.11 -7.31 46.33
N THR A 4 26.36 -8.40 46.55
CA THR A 4 26.03 -9.35 45.47
C THR A 4 25.17 -8.69 44.39
N ASP A 5 24.38 -7.72 44.80
CA ASP A 5 23.42 -7.02 43.96
C ASP A 5 24.14 -6.07 43.00
N SER A 6 25.32 -5.56 43.37
CA SER A 6 26.13 -4.67 42.53
C SER A 6 26.84 -5.36 41.35
N LEU A 7 26.55 -6.65 41.10
CA LEU A 7 27.07 -7.43 39.99
C LEU A 7 26.00 -7.87 38.98
N TYR A 8 24.70 -7.75 39.32
CA TYR A 8 23.64 -8.09 38.38
C TYR A 8 23.71 -7.20 37.13
N GLY A 9 23.43 -7.79 35.97
CA GLY A 9 23.63 -7.15 34.67
C GLY A 9 25.05 -7.25 34.12
N ARG A 10 26.03 -7.70 34.93
CA ARG A 10 27.45 -7.84 34.55
C ARG A 10 28.02 -9.24 34.78
N ARG A 11 27.18 -10.23 35.14
CA ARG A 11 27.63 -11.61 35.38
C ARG A 11 27.82 -12.36 34.06
N LEU A 12 29.00 -12.96 33.86
CA LEU A 12 29.28 -13.81 32.70
C LEU A 12 28.84 -15.25 32.96
N ILE A 13 27.99 -15.80 32.08
CA ILE A 13 27.38 -17.13 32.21
C ILE A 13 28.39 -18.27 32.54
N PRO A 14 29.57 -18.39 31.88
CA PRO A 14 30.57 -19.39 32.26
C PRO A 14 31.10 -19.22 33.68
N GLN A 15 31.25 -17.98 34.15
CA GLN A 15 31.77 -17.71 35.50
C GLN A 15 30.73 -17.93 36.59
N ILE A 16 29.43 -17.92 36.28
CA ILE A 16 28.41 -18.35 37.24
C ILE A 16 28.53 -19.86 37.46
N LEU A 17 28.65 -20.64 36.37
CA LEU A 17 28.89 -22.08 36.43
C LEU A 17 30.19 -22.42 37.17
N ASP A 18 31.32 -21.79 36.80
CA ASP A 18 32.62 -22.08 37.42
C ASP A 18 32.62 -21.80 38.93
N ARG A 19 31.84 -20.80 39.40
CA ARG A 19 31.63 -20.52 40.82
C ARG A 19 30.72 -21.55 41.48
N LEU A 20 29.62 -21.94 40.82
CA LEU A 20 28.65 -22.92 41.34
C LEU A 20 29.28 -24.30 41.49
N ALA A 21 30.08 -24.75 40.51
CA ALA A 21 30.81 -26.02 40.54
C ALA A 21 31.87 -26.10 41.68
N VAL A 22 32.29 -24.95 42.24
CA VAL A 22 33.18 -24.87 43.40
C VAL A 22 32.41 -24.70 44.72
N ALA A 23 31.30 -23.97 44.72
CA ALA A 23 30.51 -23.68 45.91
C ALA A 23 29.57 -24.83 46.32
N ASP A 24 28.94 -25.49 45.33
CA ASP A 24 27.96 -26.57 45.51
C ASP A 24 28.12 -27.61 44.38
N PRO A 25 29.20 -28.42 44.40
CA PRO A 25 29.60 -29.28 43.27
C PRO A 25 28.58 -30.37 42.94
N GLU A 26 27.82 -30.84 43.93
CA GLU A 26 26.84 -31.95 43.80
C GLU A 26 25.46 -31.46 43.36
N ARG A 27 25.22 -30.15 43.32
CA ARG A 27 23.94 -29.57 42.89
C ARG A 27 23.56 -30.03 41.49
N VAL A 28 22.37 -30.62 41.34
CA VAL A 28 21.82 -30.92 40.01
C VAL A 28 21.47 -29.61 39.32
N VAL A 29 22.10 -29.36 38.17
CA VAL A 29 21.87 -28.16 37.34
C VAL A 29 21.12 -28.49 36.06
N TYR A 30 21.39 -29.67 35.49
CA TYR A 30 20.68 -30.21 34.34
C TYR A 30 20.20 -31.63 34.62
N SER A 31 19.17 -32.08 33.93
CA SER A 31 18.80 -33.49 33.87
C SER A 31 18.24 -33.85 32.51
N ILE A 32 18.70 -34.96 31.96
CA ILE A 32 18.20 -35.47 30.67
C ILE A 32 17.11 -36.49 30.97
N ALA A 33 15.89 -36.23 30.52
CA ALA A 33 14.78 -37.15 30.62
C ALA A 33 14.92 -38.31 29.62
N SER A 34 14.34 -39.45 29.95
CA SER A 34 14.22 -40.63 29.10
C SER A 34 12.93 -41.36 29.47
N LEU A 35 12.27 -42.00 28.50
CA LEU A 35 11.01 -42.71 28.75
C LEU A 35 11.27 -44.22 28.85
N SER A 36 10.72 -44.85 29.89
CA SER A 36 10.76 -46.29 30.11
C SER A 36 9.39 -46.72 30.60
N ASP A 37 8.74 -47.61 29.84
CA ASP A 37 7.45 -48.20 30.24
C ASP A 37 6.34 -47.14 30.47
N GLY A 38 6.47 -45.98 29.80
CA GLY A 38 5.58 -44.82 29.93
C GLY A 38 6.00 -43.79 31.00
N ALA A 39 6.92 -44.14 31.91
CA ALA A 39 7.37 -43.26 32.99
C ALA A 39 8.71 -42.55 32.66
N PRO A 40 8.92 -41.32 33.16
CA PRO A 40 10.19 -40.61 33.01
C PRO A 40 11.29 -41.19 33.92
N LYS A 41 12.52 -41.22 33.40
CA LYS A 41 13.75 -41.51 34.14
C LYS A 41 14.77 -40.42 33.81
N PHE A 42 15.35 -39.81 34.85
CA PHE A 42 16.23 -38.66 34.71
C PHE A 42 17.71 -39.04 34.91
N LYS A 43 18.56 -38.72 33.93
CA LYS A 43 20.02 -38.70 34.09
C LYS A 43 20.41 -37.32 34.64
N HIS A 44 20.55 -37.22 35.96
CA HIS A 44 20.97 -36.00 36.64
C HIS A 44 22.43 -35.64 36.31
N ILE A 45 22.71 -34.34 36.16
CA ILE A 45 24.05 -33.80 35.90
C ILE A 45 24.33 -32.73 36.96
N THR A 46 25.37 -32.96 37.77
CA THR A 46 25.77 -32.05 38.85
C THR A 46 26.57 -30.86 38.31
N ALA A 47 26.68 -29.77 39.09
CA ALA A 47 27.43 -28.58 38.71
C ALA A 47 28.90 -28.90 38.39
N GLN A 48 29.52 -29.81 39.15
CA GLN A 48 30.87 -30.30 38.87
C GLN A 48 30.95 -31.09 37.55
N ALA A 49 30.03 -32.04 37.32
CA ALA A 49 30.02 -32.85 36.10
C ALA A 49 29.77 -31.99 34.84
N PHE A 50 28.83 -31.05 34.93
CA PHE A 50 28.53 -30.11 33.85
C PHE A 50 29.69 -29.15 33.57
N GLY A 51 30.33 -28.60 34.61
CA GLY A 51 31.54 -27.78 34.47
C GLY A 51 32.69 -28.51 33.76
N ARG A 52 32.98 -29.76 34.16
CA ARG A 52 33.99 -30.59 33.46
C ARG A 52 33.61 -30.88 32.00
N ALA A 53 32.33 -31.14 31.71
CA ALA A 53 31.85 -31.37 30.34
C ALA A 53 31.95 -30.11 29.45
N VAL A 54 31.68 -28.92 30.02
CA VAL A 54 31.92 -27.62 29.37
C VAL A 54 33.40 -27.46 29.02
N ASP A 55 34.30 -27.74 29.97
CA ASP A 55 35.75 -27.66 29.74
C ASP A 55 36.23 -28.67 28.70
N LYS A 56 35.65 -29.88 28.69
CA LYS A 56 35.95 -30.92 27.69
C LYS A 56 35.54 -30.46 26.29
N THR A 57 34.41 -29.77 26.18
CA THR A 57 33.94 -29.16 24.92
C THR A 57 34.82 -27.96 24.51
N ALA A 58 35.24 -27.12 25.46
CA ALA A 58 36.15 -26.00 25.21
C ALA A 58 37.54 -26.47 24.72
N TRP A 59 38.14 -27.48 25.36
CA TRP A 59 39.40 -28.09 24.90
C TRP A 59 39.24 -28.80 23.56
N TRP A 60 38.11 -29.46 23.30
CA TRP A 60 37.82 -30.06 22.00
C TRP A 60 37.76 -28.99 20.90
N LEU A 61 37.07 -27.86 21.13
CA LEU A 61 37.06 -26.73 20.18
C LEU A 61 38.45 -26.13 19.99
N HIS A 62 39.13 -25.77 21.08
CA HIS A 62 40.47 -25.17 21.07
C HIS A 62 41.47 -26.02 20.26
N LYS A 63 41.48 -27.35 20.48
CA LYS A 63 42.29 -28.31 19.72
C LYS A 63 42.03 -28.27 18.21
N HIS A 64 40.78 -28.08 17.77
CA HIS A 64 40.45 -28.02 16.35
C HIS A 64 40.68 -26.64 15.72
N LEU A 65 40.54 -25.56 16.49
CA LEU A 65 40.63 -24.17 16.01
C LEU A 65 42.06 -23.60 16.01
N ASN A 66 42.95 -24.09 16.88
CA ASN A 66 44.36 -23.63 16.99
C ASN A 66 45.23 -23.85 15.74
N GLY A 67 44.72 -24.50 14.69
CA GLY A 67 45.38 -24.57 13.38
C GLY A 67 45.21 -23.31 12.51
N MET A 68 44.36 -22.35 12.91
CA MET A 68 44.05 -21.14 12.14
C MET A 68 44.44 -19.84 12.86
N ASN A 69 44.42 -19.82 14.20
CA ASN A 69 44.84 -18.65 15.01
C ASN A 69 46.31 -18.77 15.43
N GLY A 70 47.04 -17.66 15.34
CA GLY A 70 48.50 -17.60 15.50
C GLY A 70 49.02 -17.72 16.93
N ALA A 71 48.97 -18.95 17.47
CA ALA A 71 49.57 -19.42 18.73
C ALA A 71 48.96 -18.88 20.06
N PRO A 72 49.04 -19.65 21.17
CA PRO A 72 48.45 -19.30 22.46
C PRO A 72 49.50 -18.85 23.49
N ASN A 73 49.03 -18.20 24.56
CA ASN A 73 49.22 -18.61 25.96
C ASN A 73 48.59 -17.59 26.91
N GLY A 74 48.15 -18.04 28.09
CA GLY A 74 47.85 -17.13 29.20
C GLY A 74 49.13 -16.82 29.97
N ASP A 75 49.64 -15.59 29.85
CA ASP A 75 50.55 -14.99 30.84
C ASP A 75 50.55 -13.46 30.73
N LEU A 76 51.01 -12.77 31.77
CA LEU A 76 50.91 -11.31 31.91
C LEU A 76 51.89 -10.54 30.99
N ALA A 77 51.36 -9.69 30.12
CA ALA A 77 52.14 -8.71 29.36
C ALA A 77 51.44 -7.34 29.28
N GLN A 78 52.18 -6.27 29.59
CA GLN A 78 51.70 -4.88 29.64
C GLN A 78 51.99 -4.13 28.33
N GLU A 79 51.04 -3.29 27.91
CA GLU A 79 51.22 -2.07 27.09
C GLU A 79 51.75 -2.21 25.63
N HIS A 80 51.46 -1.17 24.82
CA HIS A 80 51.93 -0.95 23.43
C HIS A 80 51.30 -1.76 22.28
N ALA A 81 49.99 -1.62 22.06
CA ALA A 81 49.35 -1.91 20.76
C ALA A 81 48.14 -1.00 20.47
N VAL A 82 48.35 0.30 20.24
CA VAL A 82 47.32 1.15 19.62
C VAL A 82 47.27 0.83 18.11
N THR A 83 46.07 0.85 17.51
CA THR A 83 45.78 0.55 16.09
C THR A 83 45.97 -0.90 15.61
N GLN A 84 45.48 -1.90 16.36
CA GLN A 84 45.05 -3.17 15.76
C GLN A 84 43.56 -3.42 16.02
N LYS A 85 42.85 -3.95 15.01
CA LYS A 85 41.44 -4.38 15.12
C LYS A 85 41.37 -5.60 16.06
N PRO A 86 40.37 -5.73 16.94
CA PRO A 86 40.21 -6.93 17.75
C PRO A 86 40.06 -8.19 16.87
N PRO A 87 40.54 -9.35 17.33
CA PRO A 87 40.42 -10.59 16.57
C PRO A 87 38.95 -10.96 16.35
N LYS A 88 38.60 -11.33 15.12
CA LYS A 88 37.22 -11.68 14.75
C LYS A 88 36.83 -13.01 15.40
N ILE A 89 35.81 -12.99 16.25
CA ILE A 89 35.24 -14.19 16.88
C ILE A 89 34.67 -15.10 15.78
N GLN A 90 35.11 -16.36 15.76
CA GLN A 90 34.70 -17.33 14.72
C GLN A 90 33.32 -17.90 15.03
N ALA A 91 32.39 -17.79 14.07
CA ALA A 91 31.11 -18.46 14.12
C ALA A 91 31.24 -19.98 13.82
N LEU A 92 30.48 -20.80 14.53
CA LEU A 92 30.38 -22.26 14.38
C LEU A 92 28.93 -22.65 14.06
N GLY A 93 28.64 -23.00 12.81
CA GLY A 93 27.29 -23.41 12.40
C GLY A 93 26.92 -24.76 12.99
N TYR A 94 25.78 -24.86 13.67
CA TYR A 94 25.30 -26.09 14.30
C TYR A 94 23.80 -26.33 14.06
N ILE A 95 23.47 -27.57 13.77
CA ILE A 95 22.14 -28.16 13.89
C ILE A 95 22.33 -29.54 14.54
N GLY A 96 21.51 -29.86 15.54
CA GLY A 96 21.54 -31.13 16.26
C GLY A 96 20.25 -31.36 17.07
N PRO A 97 20.18 -32.42 17.88
CA PRO A 97 18.99 -32.71 18.68
C PRO A 97 18.78 -31.70 19.81
N HIS A 98 17.53 -31.62 20.32
CA HIS A 98 17.20 -30.90 21.55
C HIS A 98 17.75 -31.65 22.77
N ASP A 99 19.08 -31.60 22.94
CA ASP A 99 19.80 -32.20 24.06
C ASP A 99 20.93 -31.27 24.56
N ILE A 100 21.60 -31.70 25.63
CA ILE A 100 22.63 -30.96 26.36
C ILE A 100 23.80 -30.46 25.49
N ARG A 101 23.98 -30.98 24.26
CA ARG A 101 25.04 -30.54 23.32
C ARG A 101 24.89 -29.09 22.87
N HIS A 102 23.69 -28.55 22.71
CA HIS A 102 23.49 -27.12 22.46
C HIS A 102 24.04 -26.27 23.61
N VAL A 103 23.74 -26.69 24.85
CA VAL A 103 24.20 -26.04 26.08
C VAL A 103 25.73 -26.10 26.18
N LEU A 104 26.30 -27.31 26.08
CA LEU A 104 27.74 -27.55 26.15
C LEU A 104 28.51 -26.82 25.04
N LEU A 105 27.98 -26.78 23.81
CA LEU A 105 28.59 -26.07 22.70
C LEU A 105 28.56 -24.56 22.89
N THR A 106 27.47 -24.00 23.44
CA THR A 106 27.39 -22.56 23.79
C THR A 106 28.47 -22.19 24.81
N TYR A 107 28.47 -22.86 25.96
CA TYR A 107 29.44 -22.62 27.04
C TYR A 107 30.88 -22.87 26.59
N GLY A 108 31.13 -23.99 25.90
CA GLY A 108 32.45 -24.39 25.42
C GLY A 108 33.00 -23.43 24.35
N ALA A 109 32.14 -22.91 23.46
CA ALA A 109 32.54 -21.93 22.46
C ALA A 109 32.96 -20.60 23.10
N VAL A 110 32.15 -20.08 24.03
CA VAL A 110 32.47 -18.85 24.78
C VAL A 110 33.79 -19.00 25.54
N LYS A 111 34.01 -20.14 26.21
CA LYS A 111 35.31 -20.43 26.85
C LYS A 111 36.45 -20.46 25.82
N ALA A 112 36.26 -21.09 24.67
CA ALA A 112 37.28 -21.24 23.62
C ALA A 112 37.50 -20.00 22.71
N GLY A 113 36.71 -18.93 22.87
CA GLY A 113 36.84 -17.69 22.07
C GLY A 113 36.16 -17.74 20.69
N CYS A 114 35.11 -18.54 20.55
CA CYS A 114 34.26 -18.65 19.36
C CYS A 114 32.78 -18.57 19.76
N ALA A 115 31.87 -18.49 18.78
CA ALA A 115 30.43 -18.41 19.03
C ALA A 115 29.66 -19.51 18.32
N ALA A 116 28.79 -20.21 19.05
CA ALA A 116 27.85 -21.15 18.46
C ALA A 116 26.78 -20.39 17.66
N LEU A 117 26.55 -20.80 16.41
CA LEU A 117 25.51 -20.26 15.53
C LEU A 117 24.46 -21.36 15.30
N PHE A 118 23.31 -21.20 15.94
CA PHE A 118 22.22 -22.18 15.84
C PHE A 118 21.31 -21.85 14.65
N LEU A 119 21.13 -22.82 13.75
CA LEU A 119 20.21 -22.74 12.62
C LEU A 119 18.98 -23.61 12.88
N SER A 120 17.82 -23.14 12.42
CA SER A 120 16.63 -23.99 12.29
C SER A 120 16.87 -25.08 11.23
N PRO A 121 16.54 -26.36 11.51
CA PRO A 121 16.50 -27.40 10.49
C PRO A 121 15.38 -27.20 9.45
N LYS A 122 14.41 -26.30 9.70
CA LYS A 122 13.32 -25.93 8.78
C LYS A 122 13.71 -24.77 7.83
N ASN A 123 14.95 -24.30 7.82
CA ASN A 123 15.41 -23.31 6.83
C ASN A 123 15.61 -23.94 5.45
N ASN A 124 15.50 -23.14 4.38
CA ASN A 124 15.95 -23.53 3.04
C ASN A 124 17.44 -23.20 2.85
N ILE A 125 18.06 -23.78 1.81
CA ILE A 125 19.51 -23.63 1.53
C ILE A 125 19.88 -22.14 1.38
N THR A 126 19.13 -21.38 0.58
CA THR A 126 19.37 -19.95 0.33
C THR A 126 19.34 -19.10 1.61
N GLY A 127 18.34 -19.30 2.47
CA GLY A 127 18.22 -18.58 3.73
C GLY A 127 19.30 -18.97 4.74
N ALA A 128 19.67 -20.24 4.81
CA ALA A 128 20.78 -20.70 5.65
C ALA A 128 22.14 -20.14 5.15
N LEU A 129 22.40 -20.17 3.84
CA LEU A 129 23.60 -19.57 3.25
C LEU A 129 23.70 -18.06 3.50
N ALA A 130 22.58 -17.32 3.44
CA ALA A 130 22.56 -15.90 3.76
C ALA A 130 23.02 -15.63 5.21
N VAL A 131 22.50 -16.38 6.18
CA VAL A 131 22.93 -16.29 7.59
C VAL A 131 24.41 -16.65 7.74
N LEU A 132 24.84 -17.77 7.15
CA LEU A 132 26.23 -18.26 7.21
C LEU A 132 27.23 -17.36 6.49
N ASN A 133 26.80 -16.55 5.52
CA ASN A 133 27.63 -15.58 4.81
C ASN A 133 27.72 -14.27 5.60
N ALA A 134 26.59 -13.74 6.09
CA ALA A 134 26.55 -12.53 6.90
C ALA A 134 27.31 -12.70 8.24
N SER A 135 27.35 -13.91 8.80
CA SER A 135 28.13 -14.23 10.01
C SER A 135 29.60 -14.64 9.75
N ASP A 136 30.03 -14.72 8.48
CA ASP A 136 31.33 -15.29 8.07
C ASP A 136 31.61 -16.68 8.68
N CYS A 137 30.59 -17.54 8.68
CA CYS A 137 30.69 -18.89 9.20
C CYS A 137 31.32 -19.81 8.14
N SER A 138 32.51 -20.31 8.45
CA SER A 138 33.33 -21.21 7.61
C SER A 138 33.52 -22.59 8.23
N ILE A 139 32.97 -22.82 9.42
CA ILE A 139 33.10 -24.08 10.18
C ILE A 139 31.70 -24.60 10.49
N TRP A 140 31.47 -25.88 10.21
CA TRP A 140 30.24 -26.59 10.56
C TRP A 140 30.52 -27.60 11.66
N VAL A 141 29.63 -27.71 12.65
CA VAL A 141 29.69 -28.72 13.70
C VAL A 141 28.49 -29.64 13.53
N LYS A 142 28.72 -30.95 13.38
CA LYS A 142 27.66 -31.98 13.41
C LYS A 142 27.85 -32.93 14.59
N PRO A 143 26.78 -33.50 15.17
CA PRO A 143 26.90 -34.66 16.08
C PRO A 143 27.55 -35.84 15.36
N ARG A 144 28.50 -36.54 16.00
CA ARG A 144 29.24 -37.65 15.35
C ARG A 144 28.33 -38.84 15.01
N GLU A 145 27.41 -39.18 15.90
CA GLU A 145 26.48 -40.31 15.73
C GLU A 145 25.42 -40.09 14.64
N GLN A 146 25.26 -38.86 14.14
CA GLN A 146 24.19 -38.51 13.20
C GLN A 146 24.69 -38.40 11.76
N ALA A 147 23.83 -38.84 10.84
CA ALA A 147 23.94 -38.53 9.42
C ALA A 147 23.89 -37.01 9.20
N MET A 148 24.48 -36.55 8.10
CA MET A 148 24.39 -35.14 7.72
C MET A 148 22.95 -34.85 7.27
N LEU A 149 22.35 -33.75 7.74
CA LEU A 149 20.99 -33.39 7.36
C LEU A 149 20.98 -32.89 5.91
N PRO A 150 19.95 -33.18 5.09
CA PRO A 150 19.92 -32.77 3.68
C PRO A 150 20.13 -31.26 3.44
N LEU A 151 19.64 -30.42 4.35
CA LEU A 151 19.91 -28.97 4.35
C LEU A 151 21.42 -28.66 4.43
N VAL A 152 22.15 -29.38 5.29
CA VAL A 152 23.60 -29.23 5.48
C VAL A 152 24.37 -29.80 4.27
N GLU A 153 23.90 -30.90 3.70
CA GLU A 153 24.49 -31.44 2.45
C GLU A 153 24.35 -30.45 1.29
N GLY A 154 23.21 -29.78 1.14
CA GLY A 154 23.01 -28.70 0.16
C GLY A 154 23.87 -27.46 0.45
N ILE A 155 23.95 -27.02 1.71
CA ILE A 155 24.85 -25.92 2.12
C ILE A 155 26.31 -26.23 1.75
N LEU A 156 26.78 -27.47 1.95
CA LEU A 156 28.16 -27.88 1.67
C LEU A 156 28.48 -28.06 0.18
N GLN A 157 27.46 -28.17 -0.69
CA GLN A 157 27.64 -28.14 -2.15
C GLN A 157 27.90 -26.72 -2.65
N GLU A 158 27.15 -25.74 -2.13
CA GLU A 158 27.26 -24.32 -2.50
C GLU A 158 28.41 -23.59 -1.79
N LYS A 159 28.71 -23.96 -0.53
CA LYS A 159 29.72 -23.31 0.31
C LYS A 159 30.63 -24.33 0.98
N TYR A 160 31.93 -24.28 0.66
CA TYR A 160 32.93 -25.02 1.42
C TYR A 160 32.94 -24.56 2.89
N MET A 161 32.70 -25.51 3.80
CA MET A 161 32.87 -25.32 5.23
C MET A 161 33.65 -26.48 5.83
N ARG A 162 34.49 -26.21 6.83
CA ARG A 162 35.22 -27.23 7.57
C ARG A 162 34.27 -27.92 8.55
N VAL A 163 33.89 -29.16 8.26
CA VAL A 163 33.05 -29.97 9.13
C VAL A 163 33.87 -30.53 10.31
N LEU A 164 33.32 -30.44 11.53
CA LEU A 164 33.83 -31.01 12.77
C LEU A 164 32.79 -31.95 13.37
N GLU A 165 33.24 -33.08 13.93
CA GLU A 165 32.37 -34.10 14.54
C GLU A 165 32.35 -33.97 16.06
N LEU A 166 31.29 -33.34 16.58
CA LEU A 166 31.06 -33.18 18.02
C LEU A 166 30.85 -34.56 18.67
N PRO A 167 31.54 -34.89 19.78
CA PRO A 167 31.36 -36.16 20.48
C PRO A 167 29.92 -36.43 20.96
N SER A 168 29.67 -37.68 21.31
CA SER A 168 28.38 -38.12 21.85
C SER A 168 28.08 -37.49 23.22
N VAL A 169 26.81 -37.50 23.62
CA VAL A 169 26.38 -36.98 24.94
C VAL A 169 27.14 -37.67 26.08
N ASP A 170 27.29 -39.00 26.02
CA ASP A 170 28.02 -39.75 27.04
C ASP A 170 29.53 -39.45 26.97
N GLU A 171 30.15 -39.37 25.78
CA GLU A 171 31.56 -38.96 25.66
C GLU A 171 31.83 -37.55 26.20
N LEU A 172 30.90 -36.61 26.07
CA LEU A 172 31.06 -35.26 26.62
C LEU A 172 30.87 -35.23 28.14
N LEU A 173 30.00 -36.08 28.70
CA LEU A 173 29.73 -36.15 30.13
C LEU A 173 30.73 -37.03 30.90
N GLU A 174 31.43 -37.96 30.25
CA GLU A 174 32.58 -38.72 30.82
C GLU A 174 33.82 -37.82 30.98
N ALA A 175 33.71 -36.78 31.79
CA ALA A 175 34.65 -35.67 31.82
C ALA A 175 35.57 -35.61 33.06
N ASP A 176 35.51 -36.58 33.97
CA ASP A 176 36.19 -36.53 35.28
C ASP A 176 37.71 -36.31 35.26
N SER A 177 38.38 -36.70 34.18
CA SER A 177 39.82 -36.51 33.96
C SER A 177 40.18 -35.24 33.17
N THR A 178 39.22 -34.35 32.91
CA THR A 178 39.43 -33.13 32.12
C THR A 178 40.09 -32.02 32.94
N GLU A 179 41.10 -31.37 32.37
CA GLU A 179 41.76 -30.20 32.97
C GLU A 179 40.87 -28.94 32.85
N LEU A 180 40.92 -28.06 33.87
CA LEU A 180 40.11 -26.84 33.93
C LEU A 180 40.38 -25.89 32.73
N PHE A 181 39.32 -25.48 32.03
CA PHE A 181 39.42 -24.41 31.03
C PHE A 181 39.10 -23.05 31.69
N VAL A 182 40.15 -22.24 31.93
CA VAL A 182 40.05 -21.00 32.70
C VAL A 182 39.48 -19.85 31.84
N PHE A 183 38.26 -19.41 32.14
CA PHE A 183 37.63 -18.26 31.48
C PHE A 183 37.78 -16.95 32.29
N GLY A 184 39.01 -16.42 32.31
CA GLY A 184 39.41 -15.27 33.12
C GLY A 184 39.04 -13.88 32.57
N LYS A 185 38.18 -13.76 31.56
CA LYS A 185 37.81 -12.45 30.96
C LYS A 185 36.93 -11.61 31.89
N ALA A 186 37.01 -10.28 31.79
CA ALA A 186 36.14 -9.34 32.51
C ALA A 186 34.94 -8.92 31.65
N PHE A 187 33.79 -8.60 32.26
CA PHE A 187 32.56 -8.25 31.54
C PHE A 187 32.77 -7.09 30.55
N GLU A 188 33.40 -6.02 31.00
CA GLU A 188 33.72 -4.83 30.20
C GLU A 188 34.63 -5.13 28.99
N SER A 189 35.41 -6.21 29.04
CA SER A 189 36.26 -6.66 27.92
C SER A 189 35.52 -7.52 26.88
N VAL A 190 34.36 -8.09 27.23
CA VAL A 190 33.59 -9.00 26.37
C VAL A 190 32.17 -8.52 26.07
N ILE A 191 31.77 -7.35 26.56
CA ILE A 191 30.39 -6.83 26.47
C ILE A 191 29.82 -6.84 25.04
N ASN A 192 30.69 -6.69 24.03
CA ASN A 192 30.35 -6.72 22.60
C ASN A 192 30.78 -8.02 21.88
N GLU A 193 31.41 -8.98 22.57
CA GLU A 193 31.65 -10.33 22.03
C GLU A 193 30.34 -11.14 22.04
N PRO A 194 30.03 -11.92 20.98
CA PRO A 194 28.85 -12.78 20.94
C PRO A 194 29.00 -14.01 21.84
N PHE A 195 28.05 -14.16 22.78
CA PHE A 195 27.79 -15.38 23.55
C PHE A 195 27.26 -16.51 22.64
N CYS A 196 26.32 -16.18 21.75
CA CYS A 196 25.88 -17.03 20.66
C CYS A 196 25.36 -16.19 19.47
N ILE A 197 25.03 -16.85 18.36
CA ILE A 197 24.41 -16.24 17.19
C ILE A 197 23.13 -17.02 16.88
N LEU A 198 22.02 -16.31 16.78
CA LEU A 198 20.74 -16.84 16.32
C LEU A 198 20.37 -16.23 14.96
N HIS A 199 19.20 -16.53 14.43
CA HIS A 199 18.70 -15.88 13.21
C HIS A 199 17.23 -15.47 13.32
N THR A 200 16.84 -14.46 12.54
CA THR A 200 15.43 -14.08 12.39
C THR A 200 14.64 -15.18 11.66
N SER A 201 13.33 -15.27 11.91
CA SER A 201 12.46 -16.33 11.39
C SER A 201 12.19 -16.29 9.88
N GLY A 202 12.55 -15.17 9.22
CA GLY A 202 12.37 -14.93 7.78
C GLY A 202 10.98 -14.42 7.37
N THR A 203 10.19 -13.86 8.29
CA THR A 203 8.80 -13.42 8.03
C THR A 203 8.69 -12.22 7.10
N THR A 204 9.74 -11.40 6.95
CA THR A 204 9.73 -10.19 6.10
C THR A 204 10.90 -10.18 5.11
N GLY A 205 11.34 -11.36 4.65
CA GLY A 205 12.47 -11.52 3.71
C GLY A 205 13.56 -12.47 4.22
N VAL A 206 14.74 -12.40 3.60
CA VAL A 206 15.85 -13.34 3.85
C VAL A 206 16.30 -13.31 5.32
N PRO A 207 16.43 -14.47 6.00
CA PRO A 207 16.90 -14.56 7.39
C PRO A 207 18.25 -13.86 7.63
N LYS A 208 18.37 -13.16 8.77
CA LYS A 208 19.57 -12.41 9.17
C LYS A 208 20.13 -12.96 10.49
N PRO A 209 21.47 -13.01 10.68
CA PRO A 209 22.06 -13.39 11.96
C PRO A 209 21.85 -12.29 13.00
N ILE A 210 21.42 -12.66 14.21
CA ILE A 210 21.33 -11.79 15.38
C ILE A 210 22.42 -12.22 16.36
N LEU A 211 23.35 -11.32 16.68
CA LEU A 211 24.45 -11.57 17.60
C LEU A 211 23.97 -11.32 19.04
N TRP A 212 23.95 -12.36 19.85
CA TRP A 212 23.66 -12.24 21.28
C TRP A 212 24.94 -11.92 22.03
N THR A 213 25.22 -10.62 22.21
CA THR A 213 26.41 -10.15 22.91
C THR A 213 26.30 -10.36 24.42
N HIS A 214 27.43 -10.40 25.14
CA HIS A 214 27.38 -10.48 26.61
C HIS A 214 26.65 -9.29 27.26
N GLY A 215 26.65 -8.11 26.64
CA GLY A 215 25.82 -6.97 27.04
C GLY A 215 24.33 -7.23 26.89
N LEU A 216 23.89 -7.77 25.74
CA LEU A 216 22.51 -8.18 25.51
C LEU A 216 22.05 -9.22 26.54
N ILE A 217 22.85 -10.27 26.78
CA ILE A 217 22.57 -11.28 27.81
C ILE A 217 22.55 -10.67 29.21
N GLY A 218 23.37 -9.65 29.47
CA GLY A 218 23.37 -8.89 30.72
C GLY A 218 22.01 -8.30 31.07
N THR A 219 21.21 -7.85 30.10
CA THR A 219 19.92 -7.21 30.41
C THR A 219 18.91 -8.15 31.05
N MET A 220 18.96 -9.45 30.72
CA MET A 220 18.17 -10.50 31.40
C MET A 220 18.61 -10.75 32.84
N ASP A 221 19.89 -10.50 33.16
CA ASP A 221 20.38 -10.55 34.53
C ASP A 221 20.01 -9.30 35.33
N ALA A 222 20.01 -8.15 34.66
CA ALA A 222 19.69 -6.84 35.22
C ALA A 222 18.21 -6.69 35.60
N VAL A 223 17.29 -7.55 35.14
CA VAL A 223 15.86 -7.51 35.54
C VAL A 223 15.66 -7.48 37.07
N ARG A 224 16.58 -8.11 37.83
CA ARG A 224 16.66 -8.03 39.30
C ARG A 224 16.86 -6.63 39.88
N LEU A 225 17.37 -5.70 39.09
CA LEU A 225 17.70 -4.32 39.48
C LEU A 225 16.62 -3.30 39.10
N LEU A 226 15.47 -3.74 38.56
CA LEU A 226 14.35 -2.85 38.26
C LEU A 226 13.76 -2.30 39.58
N PRO A 227 13.83 -0.99 39.84
CA PRO A 227 13.30 -0.37 41.05
C PRO A 227 11.81 -0.06 40.88
N PRO A 228 10.98 -0.12 41.93
CA PRO A 228 9.59 0.35 41.84
C PRO A 228 9.54 1.86 41.57
N ILE A 229 8.82 2.29 40.53
CA ILE A 229 8.77 3.68 40.04
C ILE A 229 7.37 4.09 39.55
N GLU A 230 7.09 5.39 39.57
CA GLU A 230 5.83 5.92 39.05
C GLU A 230 5.64 5.54 37.57
N GLY A 231 4.56 4.80 37.29
CA GLY A 231 4.24 4.25 35.97
C GLY A 231 4.21 2.72 35.88
N ASP A 232 4.87 1.98 36.77
CA ASP A 232 4.87 0.51 36.77
C ASP A 232 3.57 -0.13 37.30
N GLY A 233 2.72 0.64 37.98
CA GLY A 233 1.48 0.17 38.60
C GLY A 233 1.66 -0.57 39.94
N GLY A 234 2.87 -0.57 40.51
CA GLY A 234 3.25 -1.35 41.69
C GLY A 234 3.50 -2.84 41.40
N LEU A 235 3.69 -3.21 40.13
CA LEU A 235 3.86 -4.59 39.69
C LEU A 235 5.33 -5.02 39.74
N ALA A 236 5.59 -6.25 40.17
CA ALA A 236 6.93 -6.83 40.17
C ALA A 236 7.41 -7.18 38.74
N PRO A 237 8.72 -7.34 38.48
CA PRO A 237 9.22 -7.87 37.21
C PRO A 237 8.67 -9.27 36.89
N TRP A 238 8.62 -9.64 35.61
CA TRP A 238 8.18 -10.98 35.17
C TRP A 238 8.98 -12.16 35.75
N THR A 239 10.16 -11.87 36.33
CA THR A 239 11.03 -12.86 36.99
C THR A 239 10.76 -12.99 38.51
N ASP A 240 9.68 -12.43 39.04
CA ASP A 240 9.21 -12.70 40.40
C ASP A 240 8.81 -14.18 40.59
N ASN A 241 8.95 -14.74 41.79
CA ASN A 241 8.70 -16.16 42.10
C ASN A 241 9.55 -17.19 41.30
N TRP A 242 10.57 -16.76 40.55
CA TRP A 242 11.63 -17.63 40.01
C TRP A 242 12.66 -17.91 41.12
N ASN A 243 12.43 -18.98 41.88
CA ASN A 243 13.18 -19.28 43.08
C ASN A 243 14.37 -20.20 42.78
N GLU A 244 15.41 -20.06 43.60
CA GLU A 244 16.60 -20.91 43.50
C GLU A 244 16.22 -22.40 43.66
N GLY A 245 16.56 -23.22 42.67
CA GLY A 245 16.31 -24.66 42.66
C GLY A 245 14.97 -25.11 42.04
N ASP A 246 14.12 -24.19 41.56
CA ASP A 246 12.92 -24.55 40.80
C ASP A 246 13.28 -25.37 39.55
N ARG A 247 12.44 -26.35 39.21
CA ARG A 247 12.61 -27.23 38.04
C ARG A 247 11.94 -26.61 36.81
N ILE A 248 12.70 -26.36 35.75
CA ILE A 248 12.20 -25.76 34.51
C ILE A 248 12.31 -26.71 33.32
N TYR A 249 11.27 -26.73 32.48
CA TYR A 249 11.26 -27.40 31.16
C TYR A 249 10.85 -26.40 30.07
N SER A 250 11.52 -26.46 28.92
CA SER A 250 11.20 -25.66 27.73
C SER A 250 10.74 -26.54 26.57
N SER A 251 9.59 -26.20 25.97
CA SER A 251 9.14 -26.79 24.70
C SER A 251 9.72 -26.08 23.47
N PHE A 252 10.59 -25.08 23.64
CA PHE A 252 11.14 -24.28 22.54
C PHE A 252 12.48 -24.84 22.05
N PRO A 253 12.61 -25.21 20.76
CA PRO A 253 13.90 -25.63 20.20
C PRO A 253 14.98 -24.55 20.37
N MET A 254 16.20 -24.96 20.71
CA MET A 254 17.34 -24.06 20.96
C MET A 254 17.88 -23.33 19.70
N SER A 255 17.26 -23.53 18.53
CA SER A 255 17.36 -22.62 17.38
C SER A 255 16.65 -21.26 17.62
N HIS A 256 15.73 -21.19 18.59
CA HIS A 256 14.99 -19.98 18.96
C HIS A 256 15.52 -19.35 20.24
N GLY A 257 15.43 -18.03 20.33
CA GLY A 257 15.83 -17.28 21.51
C GLY A 257 15.11 -17.74 22.79
N ALA A 258 13.85 -18.14 22.72
CA ALA A 258 13.12 -18.68 23.87
C ALA A 258 13.72 -19.99 24.40
N GLY A 259 14.24 -20.87 23.51
CA GLY A 259 14.97 -22.07 23.91
C GLY A 259 16.26 -21.71 24.62
N VAL A 260 17.09 -20.84 24.04
CA VAL A 260 18.35 -20.38 24.67
C VAL A 260 18.09 -19.64 26.00
N ILE A 261 17.04 -18.82 26.10
CA ILE A 261 16.66 -18.15 27.34
C ILE A 261 16.32 -19.17 28.42
N MET A 262 15.48 -20.16 28.13
CA MET A 262 14.88 -21.01 29.16
C MET A 262 15.69 -22.27 29.47
N ASP A 263 16.44 -22.80 28.50
CA ASP A 263 17.34 -23.96 28.69
C ASP A 263 18.76 -23.54 29.07
N ILE A 264 19.18 -22.27 28.88
CA ILE A 264 20.55 -21.82 29.20
C ILE A 264 20.58 -20.59 30.12
N LEU A 265 19.94 -19.48 29.74
CA LEU A 265 20.13 -18.22 30.48
C LEU A 265 19.45 -18.25 31.85
N MET A 266 18.15 -18.52 31.93
CA MET A 266 17.39 -18.50 33.19
C MET A 266 17.92 -19.53 34.20
N PRO A 267 18.22 -20.79 33.84
CA PRO A 267 18.85 -21.74 34.77
C PRO A 267 20.16 -21.23 35.36
N SER A 268 21.01 -20.64 34.51
CA SER A 268 22.30 -20.08 34.92
C SER A 268 22.17 -18.83 35.78
N LEU A 269 21.21 -17.96 35.45
CA LEU A 269 21.05 -16.65 36.09
C LEU A 269 20.28 -16.74 37.42
N PHE A 270 19.36 -17.70 37.57
CA PHE A 270 18.48 -17.87 38.74
C PHE A 270 18.75 -19.16 39.53
N ASN A 271 19.84 -19.89 39.23
CA ASN A 271 20.23 -21.15 39.90
C ASN A 271 19.12 -22.25 39.82
N LEU A 272 18.38 -22.30 38.72
CA LEU A 272 17.30 -23.27 38.48
C LEU A 272 17.86 -24.65 38.10
N HIS A 273 17.01 -25.68 38.21
CA HIS A 273 17.27 -27.02 37.70
C HIS A 273 16.60 -27.18 36.33
N CYS A 274 17.37 -27.16 35.25
CA CYS A 274 16.84 -27.40 33.90
C CYS A 274 16.61 -28.91 33.64
N ILE A 275 15.42 -29.26 33.16
CA ILE A 275 15.08 -30.61 32.72
C ILE A 275 14.91 -30.58 31.20
N LEU A 276 15.80 -31.28 30.51
CA LEU A 276 15.77 -31.44 29.06
C LEU A 276 14.99 -32.70 28.69
N GLY A 277 14.23 -32.64 27.59
CA GLY A 277 13.48 -33.77 27.06
C GLY A 277 14.38 -34.92 26.55
N PRO A 278 13.80 -36.08 26.22
CA PRO A 278 14.54 -37.18 25.62
C PRO A 278 15.10 -36.79 24.23
N SER A 279 16.40 -37.02 24.01
CA SER A 279 17.10 -36.66 22.77
C SER A 279 16.37 -37.19 21.53
N GLY A 280 15.89 -36.27 20.69
CA GLY A 280 15.21 -36.58 19.43
C GLY A 280 13.69 -36.79 19.54
N VAL A 281 13.12 -36.71 20.74
CA VAL A 281 11.66 -36.66 20.95
C VAL A 281 11.22 -35.18 20.92
N LEU A 282 10.31 -34.84 20.02
CA LEU A 282 9.73 -33.50 19.93
C LEU A 282 8.73 -33.27 21.09
N PRO A 283 8.69 -32.07 21.69
CA PRO A 283 7.65 -31.70 22.65
C PRO A 283 6.23 -31.85 22.08
N ASN A 284 5.35 -32.45 22.87
CA ASN A 284 3.93 -32.72 22.57
C ASN A 284 3.18 -32.99 23.90
N LEU A 285 1.84 -33.03 23.88
CA LEU A 285 1.02 -33.26 25.07
C LEU A 285 1.44 -34.48 25.89
N GLY A 286 1.70 -35.63 25.26
CA GLY A 286 2.10 -36.86 25.95
C GLY A 286 3.47 -36.76 26.64
N LEU A 287 4.41 -36.00 26.08
CA LEU A 287 5.69 -35.75 26.75
C LEU A 287 5.50 -34.83 27.97
N ILE A 288 4.75 -33.73 27.84
CA ILE A 288 4.51 -32.82 28.98
C ILE A 288 3.65 -33.47 30.06
N GLU A 289 2.68 -34.32 29.69
CA GLU A 289 1.93 -35.17 30.63
C GLU A 289 2.87 -36.08 31.42
N SER A 290 3.80 -36.76 30.74
CA SER A 290 4.77 -37.67 31.39
C SER A 290 5.75 -36.93 32.32
N LEU A 291 5.90 -35.62 32.16
CA LEU A 291 6.77 -34.76 32.97
C LEU A 291 6.00 -33.94 34.02
N ALA A 292 4.66 -33.99 34.04
CA ALA A 292 3.81 -33.05 34.79
C ALA A 292 4.21 -32.91 36.27
N ASP A 293 4.31 -34.04 36.99
CA ASP A 293 4.67 -34.09 38.42
C ASP A 293 6.12 -33.67 38.73
N HIS A 294 6.92 -33.37 37.70
CA HIS A 294 8.36 -33.16 37.80
C HIS A 294 8.83 -31.74 37.50
N ILE A 295 7.95 -30.83 37.04
CA ILE A 295 8.32 -29.46 36.63
C ILE A 295 7.58 -28.41 37.49
N ASP A 296 8.29 -27.39 37.95
CA ASP A 296 7.73 -26.24 38.68
C ASP A 296 7.39 -25.07 37.74
N ILE A 297 8.23 -24.84 36.72
CA ILE A 297 8.11 -23.74 35.76
C ILE A 297 8.10 -24.30 34.33
N TRP A 298 7.08 -23.98 33.55
CA TRP A 298 7.01 -24.37 32.15
C TRP A 298 7.28 -23.19 31.23
N SER A 299 8.10 -23.40 30.21
CA SER A 299 8.15 -22.52 29.04
C SER A 299 7.53 -23.24 27.85
N MET A 300 6.40 -22.72 27.36
CA MET A 300 5.63 -23.38 26.30
C MET A 300 5.37 -22.47 25.09
N VAL A 301 5.38 -23.10 23.92
CA VAL A 301 4.82 -22.53 22.69
C VAL A 301 3.30 -22.39 22.84
N PRO A 302 2.66 -21.32 22.32
CA PRO A 302 1.22 -21.09 22.51
C PRO A 302 0.33 -22.27 22.17
N SER A 303 0.56 -22.94 21.03
CA SER A 303 -0.24 -24.09 20.59
C SER A 303 -0.24 -25.26 21.57
N LEU A 304 0.82 -25.44 22.35
CA LEU A 304 0.92 -26.49 23.38
C LEU A 304 0.18 -26.09 24.67
N VAL A 305 0.01 -24.79 24.92
CA VAL A 305 -0.84 -24.26 26.00
C VAL A 305 -2.32 -24.35 25.62
N ASP A 306 -2.64 -24.07 24.35
CA ASP A 306 -3.97 -24.29 23.78
C ASP A 306 -4.33 -25.80 23.81
N GLU A 307 -3.47 -26.68 23.30
CA GLU A 307 -3.64 -28.16 23.36
C GLU A 307 -3.85 -28.66 24.80
N LEU A 308 -3.09 -28.14 25.77
CA LEU A 308 -3.27 -28.46 27.19
C LEU A 308 -4.65 -28.00 27.72
N GLY A 309 -5.13 -26.82 27.30
CA GLY A 309 -6.45 -26.30 27.66
C GLY A 309 -7.64 -26.98 26.97
N GLU A 310 -7.39 -27.77 25.92
CA GLU A 310 -8.36 -28.71 25.34
C GLU A 310 -8.42 -30.06 26.11
N ASN A 311 -7.45 -30.35 26.98
CA ASN A 311 -7.28 -31.66 27.63
C ASN A 311 -7.32 -31.59 29.18
N PRO A 312 -8.50 -31.47 29.82
CA PRO A 312 -8.65 -31.29 31.27
C PRO A 312 -7.98 -32.36 32.14
N GLU A 313 -7.94 -33.62 31.70
CA GLU A 313 -7.32 -34.73 32.46
C GLU A 313 -5.80 -34.61 32.54
N VAL A 314 -5.17 -34.00 31.53
CA VAL A 314 -3.74 -33.68 31.53
C VAL A 314 -3.49 -32.36 32.28
N LEU A 315 -4.30 -31.33 32.02
CA LEU A 315 -4.23 -30.03 32.70
C LEU A 315 -4.31 -30.15 34.23
N ALA A 316 -5.13 -31.06 34.76
CA ALA A 316 -5.24 -31.29 36.20
C ALA A 316 -3.90 -31.62 36.88
N LYS A 317 -2.95 -32.24 36.17
CA LYS A 317 -1.61 -32.58 36.71
C LYS A 317 -0.73 -31.33 36.94
N PHE A 318 -1.04 -30.22 36.25
CA PHE A 318 -0.32 -28.95 36.35
C PHE A 318 -0.71 -28.13 37.59
N GLU A 319 -1.71 -28.56 38.38
CA GLU A 319 -2.07 -27.91 39.66
C GLU A 319 -0.88 -27.82 40.65
N SER A 320 0.11 -28.72 40.51
CA SER A 320 1.34 -28.71 41.30
C SER A 320 2.44 -27.77 40.79
N SER A 321 2.36 -27.31 39.54
CA SER A 321 3.33 -26.38 38.94
C SER A 321 3.01 -24.93 39.32
N LYS A 322 4.03 -24.07 39.39
CA LYS A 322 3.87 -22.65 39.74
C LYS A 322 3.19 -21.86 38.63
N PHE A 323 3.73 -21.95 37.42
CA PHE A 323 3.25 -21.18 36.26
C PHE A 323 3.73 -21.73 34.91
N ILE A 324 3.02 -21.34 33.86
CA ILE A 324 3.38 -21.52 32.46
C ILE A 324 3.71 -20.15 31.85
N CYS A 325 4.94 -19.97 31.38
CA CYS A 325 5.36 -18.88 30.51
C CYS A 325 4.99 -19.19 29.06
N ALA A 326 3.87 -18.63 28.59
CA ALA A 326 3.47 -18.64 27.19
C ALA A 326 4.14 -17.46 26.47
N SER A 327 4.83 -17.69 25.35
CA SER A 327 5.55 -16.61 24.66
C SER A 327 5.82 -16.86 23.17
N GLY A 328 6.08 -15.78 22.43
CA GLY A 328 6.57 -15.87 21.04
C GLY A 328 5.52 -16.17 19.97
N GLY A 329 4.24 -15.98 20.31
CA GLY A 329 3.06 -15.99 19.44
C GLY A 329 1.82 -15.60 20.27
N PRO A 330 0.68 -15.27 19.64
CA PRO A 330 -0.58 -15.06 20.35
C PRO A 330 -1.09 -16.39 20.96
N VAL A 331 -1.97 -16.27 21.97
CA VAL A 331 -2.62 -17.36 22.72
C VAL A 331 -4.13 -17.20 22.68
N SER A 332 -4.91 -18.28 22.68
CA SER A 332 -6.38 -18.15 22.75
C SER A 332 -6.84 -17.59 24.10
N PRO A 333 -7.54 -16.44 24.15
CA PRO A 333 -8.07 -15.92 25.41
C PRO A 333 -9.11 -16.86 26.05
N VAL A 334 -9.80 -17.66 25.23
CA VAL A 334 -10.89 -18.56 25.69
C VAL A 334 -10.35 -19.89 26.21
N ILE A 335 -9.34 -20.47 25.56
CA ILE A 335 -8.75 -21.74 25.98
C ILE A 335 -7.77 -21.51 27.14
N VAL A 336 -6.84 -20.56 26.99
CA VAL A 336 -5.79 -20.33 28.00
C VAL A 336 -6.33 -19.69 29.29
N SER A 337 -7.53 -19.09 29.29
CA SER A 337 -8.21 -18.76 30.55
C SER A 337 -8.49 -19.99 31.41
N LYS A 338 -8.89 -21.13 30.82
CA LYS A 338 -9.11 -22.39 31.56
C LYS A 338 -7.81 -22.93 32.14
N VAL A 339 -6.72 -22.82 31.37
CA VAL A 339 -5.37 -23.18 31.84
C VAL A 339 -5.00 -22.28 33.02
N ASN A 340 -5.21 -20.97 32.89
CA ASN A 340 -4.96 -19.98 33.93
C ASN A 340 -5.84 -20.12 35.18
N GLU A 341 -6.98 -20.84 35.13
CA GLU A 341 -7.76 -21.21 36.32
C GLU A 341 -7.07 -22.32 37.14
N VAL A 342 -6.41 -23.28 36.49
CA VAL A 342 -5.67 -24.38 37.15
C VAL A 342 -4.26 -23.93 37.54
N VAL A 343 -3.42 -23.61 36.55
CA VAL A 343 -2.01 -23.23 36.72
C VAL A 343 -1.80 -21.79 36.21
N ARG A 344 -1.05 -20.94 36.94
CA ARG A 344 -0.93 -19.52 36.55
C ARG A 344 -0.29 -19.39 35.16
N VAL A 345 -0.91 -18.63 34.25
CA VAL A 345 -0.30 -18.29 32.96
C VAL A 345 0.35 -16.91 33.03
N LEU A 346 1.59 -16.84 32.55
CA LEU A 346 2.33 -15.61 32.29
C LEU A 346 2.42 -15.45 30.77
N ASN A 347 1.66 -14.51 30.21
CA ASN A 347 1.77 -14.10 28.81
C ASN A 347 2.99 -13.17 28.69
N LEU A 348 4.04 -13.57 27.97
CA LEU A 348 5.30 -12.82 27.87
C LEU A 348 5.63 -12.45 26.42
N THR A 349 5.94 -11.17 26.18
CA THR A 349 6.30 -10.65 24.86
C THR A 349 7.77 -10.21 24.81
N GLY A 350 8.40 -10.39 23.65
CA GLY A 350 9.82 -10.11 23.45
C GLY A 350 10.33 -10.56 22.08
N THR A 351 11.45 -9.98 21.65
CA THR A 351 12.03 -10.18 20.31
C THR A 351 13.36 -10.93 20.38
N THR A 352 13.87 -11.41 19.23
CA THR A 352 15.20 -12.06 19.19
C THR A 352 16.32 -11.05 19.43
N GLU A 353 16.05 -9.79 19.09
CA GLU A 353 16.94 -8.64 19.16
C GLU A 353 16.92 -7.98 20.55
N GLY A 354 15.78 -8.04 21.25
CA GLY A 354 15.56 -7.34 22.52
C GLY A 354 15.52 -8.23 23.77
N LEU A 355 15.21 -9.53 23.64
CA LEU A 355 14.80 -10.41 24.73
C LEU A 355 13.48 -9.92 25.39
N PHE A 356 13.20 -10.30 26.63
CA PHE A 356 11.94 -9.96 27.34
C PHE A 356 11.98 -8.57 28.01
N ILE A 357 12.25 -7.51 27.23
CA ILE A 357 12.39 -6.13 27.72
C ILE A 357 11.20 -5.71 28.60
N GLY A 358 11.48 -5.38 29.87
CA GLY A 358 10.57 -4.65 30.75
C GLY A 358 9.25 -5.32 31.14
N ASN A 359 9.00 -6.59 30.81
CA ASN A 359 7.74 -7.27 31.17
C ASN A 359 7.51 -7.27 32.69
N LEU A 360 6.28 -6.98 33.13
CA LEU A 360 5.86 -6.98 34.53
C LEU A 360 4.83 -8.09 34.83
N TRP A 361 4.80 -8.53 36.08
CA TRP A 361 3.92 -9.57 36.61
C TRP A 361 2.53 -9.00 36.91
N VAL A 362 1.60 -9.14 35.95
CA VAL A 362 0.21 -8.69 36.10
C VAL A 362 -0.61 -9.58 37.05
N PRO A 363 -1.72 -9.08 37.64
CA PRO A 363 -2.69 -9.89 38.39
C PRO A 363 -3.21 -11.12 37.62
N ARG A 364 -3.77 -12.13 38.31
CA ARG A 364 -4.18 -13.41 37.67
C ARG A 364 -5.41 -13.25 36.79
N GLU A 365 -6.28 -12.32 37.14
CA GLU A 365 -7.43 -11.87 36.36
C GLU A 365 -7.02 -11.11 35.08
N ASP A 366 -5.85 -10.46 35.09
CA ASP A 366 -5.33 -9.64 33.98
C ASP A 366 -4.39 -10.43 33.05
N TRP A 367 -4.25 -11.75 33.23
CA TRP A 367 -3.19 -12.60 32.64
C TRP A 367 -2.93 -12.43 31.12
N HIS A 368 -3.97 -12.05 30.36
CA HIS A 368 -3.92 -11.84 28.92
C HIS A 368 -3.21 -10.52 28.54
N TRP A 369 -3.30 -9.50 29.40
CA TRP A 369 -2.76 -8.16 29.18
C TRP A 369 -1.31 -8.07 29.66
N PHE A 370 -0.50 -7.33 28.92
CA PHE A 370 0.88 -7.01 29.27
C PHE A 370 0.96 -5.71 30.07
N ALA A 371 1.91 -5.65 30.99
CA ALA A 371 2.36 -4.43 31.65
C ALA A 371 3.87 -4.30 31.47
N PHE A 372 4.36 -3.06 31.36
CA PHE A 372 5.76 -2.77 31.05
C PHE A 372 6.36 -1.76 32.01
N HIS A 373 7.56 -2.05 32.50
CA HIS A 373 8.34 -1.15 33.34
C HIS A 373 8.79 0.08 32.53
N PRO A 374 8.65 1.32 33.02
CA PRO A 374 8.99 2.52 32.24
C PRO A 374 10.42 2.57 31.67
N TYR A 375 11.40 1.94 32.33
CA TYR A 375 12.77 1.81 31.80
C TYR A 375 12.89 0.97 30.51
N SER A 376 11.83 0.28 30.10
CA SER A 376 11.71 -0.31 28.75
C SER A 376 11.82 0.74 27.64
N GLY A 377 11.49 2.01 27.93
CA GLY A 377 11.43 3.11 26.95
C GLY A 377 10.36 2.90 25.88
N PHE A 378 9.31 2.13 26.18
CA PHE A 378 8.23 1.85 25.24
C PHE A 378 7.30 3.05 25.06
N GLU A 379 7.17 3.54 23.82
CA GLU A 379 6.09 4.43 23.40
C GLU A 379 5.04 3.60 22.64
N PHE A 380 3.78 3.78 23.02
CA PHE A 380 2.63 3.22 22.32
C PHE A 380 1.94 4.37 21.58
N LYS A 381 2.31 4.55 20.31
CA LYS A 381 1.97 5.70 19.48
C LYS A 381 0.67 5.47 18.73
N GLU A 382 -0.33 6.35 18.89
CA GLU A 382 -1.64 6.15 18.26
C GLU A 382 -1.54 6.30 16.74
N VAL A 383 -1.89 5.25 16.01
CA VAL A 383 -1.85 5.20 14.52
C VAL A 383 -3.25 5.14 13.90
N GLN A 384 -4.24 4.66 14.66
CA GLN A 384 -5.67 4.73 14.37
C GLN A 384 -6.40 4.91 15.71
N PRO A 385 -7.65 5.45 15.76
CA PRO A 385 -8.36 5.68 17.01
C PRO A 385 -8.42 4.42 17.91
N GLY A 386 -7.75 4.47 19.06
CA GLY A 386 -7.64 3.36 20.03
C GLY A 386 -6.62 2.26 19.70
N VAL A 387 -5.87 2.36 18.61
CA VAL A 387 -4.85 1.38 18.17
C VAL A 387 -3.47 2.04 18.15
N TYR A 388 -2.52 1.43 18.87
CA TYR A 388 -1.22 2.00 19.16
C TYR A 388 -0.09 1.13 18.59
N GLU A 389 0.84 1.71 17.85
CA GLU A 389 2.05 1.04 17.36
C GLU A 389 3.17 1.13 18.40
N HIS A 390 3.90 0.04 18.58
CA HIS A 390 4.90 -0.14 19.63
C HIS A 390 6.32 0.27 19.16
N TRP A 391 6.82 1.33 19.76
CA TRP A 391 8.17 1.86 19.56
C TRP A 391 9.00 1.74 20.83
N VAL A 392 10.32 1.53 20.68
CA VAL A 392 11.29 1.49 21.79
C VAL A 392 12.28 2.63 21.63
N HIS A 393 12.32 3.56 22.58
CA HIS A 393 13.19 4.74 22.56
C HIS A 393 14.32 4.60 23.58
N ARG A 394 15.56 4.89 23.16
CA ARG A 394 16.75 4.77 24.00
C ARG A 394 16.70 5.78 25.14
N ASN A 395 16.74 5.29 26.38
CA ASN A 395 16.77 6.11 27.59
C ASN A 395 18.12 6.00 28.32
N GLU A 396 18.31 6.79 29.38
CA GLU A 396 19.56 6.82 30.17
C GLU A 396 19.91 5.49 30.87
N HIS A 397 18.97 4.55 30.97
CA HIS A 397 19.14 3.23 31.57
C HIS A 397 19.32 2.10 30.52
N TRP A 398 19.45 2.43 29.23
CA TRP A 398 19.42 1.45 28.13
C TRP A 398 20.40 0.28 28.30
N ALA A 399 21.61 0.58 28.79
CA ALA A 399 22.71 -0.37 28.97
C ALA A 399 22.46 -1.45 30.05
N LEU A 400 21.37 -1.33 30.82
CA LEU A 400 20.91 -2.39 31.74
C LEU A 400 19.57 -2.99 31.30
N PHE A 401 18.63 -2.21 30.77
CA PHE A 401 17.24 -2.68 30.62
C PHE A 401 16.70 -2.74 29.18
N GLN A 402 17.43 -2.21 28.19
CA GLN A 402 16.96 -2.14 26.80
C GLN A 402 17.88 -2.92 25.86
N GLY A 403 17.80 -4.26 25.92
CA GLY A 403 18.66 -5.18 25.16
C GLY A 403 18.76 -4.88 23.67
N ILE A 404 17.66 -4.40 23.07
CA ILE A 404 17.55 -4.08 21.63
C ILE A 404 18.65 -3.15 21.12
N PHE A 405 19.20 -2.26 21.96
CA PHE A 405 20.28 -1.34 21.58
C PHE A 405 21.68 -1.96 21.62
N TYR A 406 21.85 -3.19 22.13
CA TYR A 406 23.05 -3.99 21.88
C TYR A 406 23.02 -4.68 20.50
N THR A 407 21.84 -4.97 19.95
CA THR A 407 21.70 -5.42 18.55
C THR A 407 21.71 -4.24 17.57
N PHE A 408 21.14 -3.09 17.96
CA PHE A 408 21.10 -1.86 17.15
C PHE A 408 21.80 -0.69 17.85
N PRO A 409 23.14 -0.69 17.94
CA PRO A 409 23.92 0.34 18.65
C PRO A 409 23.83 1.72 17.99
N ASP A 410 23.62 1.78 16.67
CA ASP A 410 23.53 3.04 15.92
C ASP A 410 22.10 3.62 15.83
N GLN A 411 21.13 3.05 16.55
CA GLN A 411 19.72 3.48 16.54
C GLN A 411 19.29 3.99 17.93
N ASP A 412 18.81 5.23 18.02
CA ASP A 412 18.25 5.77 19.27
C ASP A 412 16.75 5.46 19.43
N SER A 413 16.09 4.87 18.42
CA SER A 413 14.70 4.41 18.48
C SER A 413 14.45 3.27 17.50
N VAL A 414 13.63 2.29 17.87
CA VAL A 414 13.28 1.13 17.03
C VAL A 414 11.77 0.89 17.07
N ASN A 415 11.12 0.88 15.91
CA ASN A 415 9.74 0.46 15.76
C ASN A 415 9.68 -1.08 15.68
N LEU A 416 8.97 -1.75 16.61
CA LEU A 416 8.79 -3.21 16.55
C LEU A 416 7.70 -3.61 15.54
N LYS A 417 6.90 -2.64 15.10
CA LYS A 417 5.68 -2.75 14.30
C LYS A 417 4.53 -3.49 14.97
N ASP A 418 4.69 -3.91 16.22
CA ASP A 418 3.62 -4.57 16.97
C ASP A 418 2.52 -3.56 17.29
N LEU A 419 1.26 -3.96 17.11
CA LEU A 419 0.08 -3.14 17.41
C LEU A 419 -0.55 -3.60 18.73
N TYR A 420 -0.92 -2.64 19.56
CA TYR A 420 -1.56 -2.87 20.86
C TYR A 420 -2.82 -2.02 21.02
N ILE A 421 -3.78 -2.56 21.78
CA ILE A 421 -4.92 -1.82 22.34
C ILE A 421 -4.71 -1.59 23.84
N ARG A 422 -5.20 -0.47 24.36
CA ARG A 422 -5.08 -0.11 25.79
C ARG A 422 -6.28 -0.64 26.57
N HIS A 423 -6.07 -1.19 27.77
CA HIS A 423 -7.16 -1.73 28.60
C HIS A 423 -8.16 -0.62 29.01
N PRO A 424 -9.48 -0.78 28.77
CA PRO A 424 -10.47 0.30 28.90
C PRO A 424 -10.49 1.04 30.24
N THR A 425 -10.16 0.36 31.35
CA THR A 425 -10.16 0.93 32.72
C THR A 425 -8.81 0.87 33.45
N LYS A 426 -7.74 0.38 32.82
CA LYS A 426 -6.41 0.16 33.46
C LYS A 426 -5.31 0.70 32.52
N PRO A 427 -4.98 1.99 32.56
CA PRO A 427 -4.25 2.66 31.47
C PRO A 427 -2.82 2.14 31.21
N ASN A 428 -2.23 1.39 32.16
CA ASN A 428 -0.89 0.82 32.03
C ASN A 428 -0.89 -0.60 31.43
N LEU A 429 -2.08 -1.18 31.18
CA LEU A 429 -2.25 -2.51 30.60
C LEU A 429 -2.54 -2.44 29.09
N TRP A 430 -1.90 -3.34 28.34
CA TRP A 430 -1.93 -3.38 26.88
C TRP A 430 -2.16 -4.80 26.37
N ALA A 431 -3.02 -5.00 25.38
CA ALA A 431 -3.18 -6.28 24.70
C ALA A 431 -2.65 -6.19 23.27
N PHE A 432 -1.88 -7.18 22.85
CA PHE A 432 -1.37 -7.29 21.48
C PHE A 432 -2.52 -7.61 20.51
N SER A 433 -2.63 -6.84 19.42
CA SER A 433 -3.80 -6.80 18.52
C SER A 433 -3.44 -6.96 17.04
N GLY A 434 -2.15 -6.96 16.69
CA GLY A 434 -1.68 -7.14 15.32
C GLY A 434 -0.21 -6.79 15.16
N ARG A 435 0.28 -6.76 13.91
CA ARG A 435 1.51 -6.06 13.54
C ARG A 435 1.23 -5.21 12.31
N SER A 436 1.81 -4.01 12.21
CA SER A 436 1.49 -3.04 11.15
C SER A 436 1.95 -3.47 9.75
N ASP A 437 2.83 -4.48 9.66
CA ASP A 437 3.20 -5.19 8.43
C ASP A 437 2.55 -6.57 8.23
N ASP A 438 1.74 -7.07 9.18
CA ASP A 438 0.89 -8.27 9.03
C ASP A 438 -0.59 -7.92 8.70
N VAL A 439 -0.90 -6.63 8.49
CA VAL A 439 -2.22 -6.11 8.11
C VAL A 439 -2.64 -6.61 6.72
N VAL A 440 -3.84 -7.17 6.60
CA VAL A 440 -4.44 -7.48 5.30
C VAL A 440 -4.97 -6.18 4.67
N VAL A 441 -4.47 -5.82 3.49
CA VAL A 441 -4.83 -4.59 2.77
C VAL A 441 -5.58 -4.96 1.49
N LEU A 442 -6.89 -4.74 1.46
CA LEU A 442 -7.75 -5.04 0.32
C LEU A 442 -7.48 -4.09 -0.86
N SER A 443 -7.90 -4.47 -2.07
CA SER A 443 -7.68 -3.67 -3.30
C SER A 443 -8.35 -2.29 -3.28
N ASN A 444 -9.36 -2.10 -2.44
CA ASN A 444 -10.01 -0.81 -2.16
C ASN A 444 -9.26 0.05 -1.11
N GLY A 445 -8.08 -0.38 -0.66
CA GLY A 445 -7.25 0.31 0.35
C GLY A 445 -7.68 0.08 1.80
N TYR A 446 -8.76 -0.66 2.06
CA TYR A 446 -9.22 -0.99 3.39
C TYR A 446 -8.26 -1.94 4.12
N LYS A 447 -8.09 -1.73 5.44
CA LYS A 447 -7.03 -2.36 6.24
C LYS A 447 -7.60 -3.13 7.42
N ILE A 448 -7.19 -4.39 7.56
CA ILE A 448 -7.77 -5.36 8.50
C ILE A 448 -6.66 -5.97 9.36
N SER A 449 -6.82 -5.96 10.69
CA SER A 449 -5.99 -6.78 11.57
C SER A 449 -6.56 -8.19 11.66
N PRO A 450 -5.76 -9.25 11.45
CA PRO A 450 -6.30 -10.60 11.29
C PRO A 450 -6.41 -11.41 12.59
N LEU A 451 -5.64 -11.06 13.62
CA LEU A 451 -5.30 -11.98 14.72
C LEU A 451 -6.50 -12.43 15.57
N ASP A 452 -7.41 -11.52 15.92
CA ASP A 452 -8.53 -11.85 16.80
C ASP A 452 -9.45 -12.92 16.18
N THR A 453 -9.64 -12.86 14.86
CA THR A 453 -10.44 -13.85 14.12
C THR A 453 -9.68 -15.16 13.97
N GLU A 454 -8.38 -15.12 13.61
CA GLU A 454 -7.54 -16.32 13.51
C GLU A 454 -7.50 -17.09 14.83
N ALA A 455 -7.26 -16.39 15.94
CA ALA A 455 -7.21 -16.98 17.28
C ALA A 455 -8.57 -17.55 17.72
N LEU A 456 -9.69 -16.87 17.41
CA LEU A 456 -11.02 -17.37 17.75
C LEU A 456 -11.42 -18.59 16.91
N VAL A 457 -11.14 -18.59 15.60
CA VAL A 457 -11.46 -19.73 14.70
C VAL A 457 -10.60 -20.95 15.03
N THR A 458 -9.34 -20.74 15.43
CA THR A 458 -8.44 -21.82 15.89
C THR A 458 -8.92 -22.49 17.19
N THR A 459 -9.91 -21.94 17.92
CA THR A 459 -10.52 -22.66 19.06
C THR A 459 -11.55 -23.72 18.66
N HIS A 460 -11.72 -24.01 17.37
CA HIS A 460 -12.55 -25.12 16.93
C HIS A 460 -11.75 -26.44 17.05
N PRO A 461 -12.24 -27.50 17.75
CA PRO A 461 -11.41 -28.67 18.10
C PRO A 461 -10.73 -29.39 16.93
N ALA A 462 -11.31 -29.33 15.73
CA ALA A 462 -10.77 -29.94 14.51
C ALA A 462 -9.79 -29.04 13.71
N VAL A 463 -9.57 -27.79 14.11
CA VAL A 463 -8.68 -26.83 13.40
C VAL A 463 -7.28 -26.88 13.99
N GLU A 464 -6.28 -26.99 13.13
CA GLU A 464 -4.84 -27.03 13.46
C GLU A 464 -4.15 -25.68 13.17
N GLY A 465 -4.75 -24.82 12.34
CA GLY A 465 -4.28 -23.48 12.07
C GLY A 465 -5.27 -22.65 11.24
N CYS A 466 -5.19 -21.33 11.36
CA CYS A 466 -6.01 -20.40 10.58
C CYS A 466 -5.17 -19.20 10.11
N LEU A 467 -5.36 -18.77 8.85
CA LEU A 467 -4.79 -17.55 8.29
C LEU A 467 -5.85 -16.73 7.55
N MET A 468 -5.92 -15.44 7.84
CA MET A 468 -6.67 -14.48 7.06
C MET A 468 -5.89 -14.05 5.82
N ILE A 469 -6.57 -14.10 4.68
CA ILE A 469 -6.06 -13.87 3.32
C ILE A 469 -6.86 -12.75 2.63
N GLY A 470 -6.34 -12.19 1.54
CA GLY A 470 -7.04 -11.16 0.74
C GLY A 470 -6.25 -9.87 0.45
N THR A 471 -4.96 -9.80 0.76
CA THR A 471 -4.15 -8.62 0.42
C THR A 471 -4.11 -8.43 -1.10
N GLY A 472 -4.52 -7.26 -1.60
CA GLY A 472 -4.67 -6.99 -3.03
C GLY A 472 -5.97 -7.51 -3.67
N LYS A 473 -6.87 -8.13 -2.90
CA LYS A 473 -8.14 -8.71 -3.36
C LYS A 473 -9.34 -7.89 -2.85
N PRO A 474 -10.56 -8.02 -3.45
CA PRO A 474 -11.69 -7.16 -3.10
C PRO A 474 -12.31 -7.45 -1.72
N GLN A 475 -12.11 -8.65 -1.17
CA GLN A 475 -12.65 -9.11 0.11
C GLN A 475 -11.56 -9.80 0.95
N ALA A 476 -11.82 -9.93 2.26
CA ALA A 476 -11.02 -10.75 3.16
C ALA A 476 -11.68 -12.12 3.39
N GLY A 477 -10.84 -13.13 3.59
CA GLY A 477 -11.25 -14.52 3.75
C GLY A 477 -10.33 -15.29 4.67
N LEU A 478 -10.64 -16.56 4.92
CA LEU A 478 -9.88 -17.44 5.82
C LEU A 478 -9.42 -18.71 5.09
N LEU A 479 -8.16 -19.08 5.32
CA LEU A 479 -7.61 -20.39 5.00
C LEU A 479 -7.43 -21.17 6.30
N ILE A 480 -7.99 -22.38 6.37
CA ILE A 480 -8.11 -23.18 7.60
C ILE A 480 -7.46 -24.54 7.39
N GLU A 481 -6.52 -24.90 8.26
CA GLU A 481 -5.88 -26.21 8.30
C GLU A 481 -6.57 -27.11 9.33
N LEU A 482 -6.76 -28.39 9.00
CA LEU A 482 -7.51 -29.34 9.84
C LEU A 482 -6.57 -30.35 10.51
N LYS A 483 -6.89 -30.76 11.74
CA LYS A 483 -6.16 -31.82 12.46
C LYS A 483 -6.31 -33.17 11.75
N ASP A 484 -7.48 -33.44 11.15
CA ASP A 484 -7.71 -34.56 10.23
C ASP A 484 -8.51 -34.07 9.01
N HIS A 485 -7.89 -34.11 7.83
CA HIS A 485 -8.52 -33.70 6.58
C HIS A 485 -9.59 -34.70 6.07
N SER A 486 -9.66 -35.91 6.63
CA SER A 486 -10.71 -36.90 6.31
C SER A 486 -12.04 -36.60 7.00
N GLU A 487 -12.05 -35.78 8.06
CA GLU A 487 -13.28 -35.28 8.69
C GLU A 487 -13.92 -34.11 7.92
N LYS A 488 -13.28 -33.59 6.85
CA LYS A 488 -13.77 -32.48 6.01
C LYS A 488 -15.15 -32.79 5.42
N ASN A 489 -16.19 -32.23 6.03
CA ASN A 489 -17.58 -32.36 5.62
C ASN A 489 -18.39 -31.08 5.93
N ASN A 490 -19.64 -31.01 5.48
CA ASN A 490 -20.46 -29.80 5.62
C ASN A 490 -20.84 -29.49 7.07
N GLU A 491 -21.10 -30.49 7.92
CA GLU A 491 -21.43 -30.28 9.34
C GLU A 491 -20.24 -29.67 10.10
N LEU A 492 -19.01 -30.09 9.76
CA LEU A 492 -17.77 -29.51 10.27
C LEU A 492 -17.56 -28.07 9.76
N PHE A 493 -17.87 -27.80 8.49
CA PHE A 493 -17.81 -26.43 7.96
C PHE A 493 -18.85 -25.52 8.63
N ASP A 494 -20.06 -26.02 8.91
CA ASP A 494 -21.11 -25.30 9.65
C ASP A 494 -20.70 -25.01 11.10
N SER A 495 -20.07 -25.96 11.80
CA SER A 495 -19.62 -25.74 13.18
C SER A 495 -18.45 -24.74 13.25
N ILE A 496 -17.58 -24.70 12.24
CA ILE A 496 -16.54 -23.68 12.08
C ILE A 496 -17.14 -22.32 11.70
N TRP A 497 -18.10 -22.26 10.77
CA TRP A 497 -18.81 -21.02 10.42
C TRP A 497 -19.50 -20.40 11.64
N ALA A 498 -20.11 -21.20 12.52
CA ALA A 498 -20.69 -20.73 13.78
C ALA A 498 -19.64 -20.13 14.76
N ILE A 499 -18.35 -20.26 14.50
CA ILE A 499 -17.27 -19.52 15.19
C ILE A 499 -16.95 -18.21 14.44
N VAL A 500 -16.81 -18.25 13.11
CA VAL A 500 -16.57 -17.05 12.28
C VAL A 500 -17.71 -16.02 12.41
N GLU A 501 -18.95 -16.48 12.43
CA GLU A 501 -20.13 -15.62 12.61
C GLU A 501 -20.14 -14.93 13.99
N ARG A 502 -19.54 -15.55 15.02
CA ARG A 502 -19.33 -14.89 16.32
C ARG A 502 -18.18 -13.88 16.30
N ALA A 503 -17.15 -14.07 15.47
CA ALA A 503 -16.11 -13.05 15.23
C ALA A 503 -16.72 -11.82 14.55
N ASN A 504 -17.48 -12.03 13.47
CA ASN A 504 -18.18 -11.01 12.67
C ASN A 504 -19.14 -10.13 13.49
N ASN A 505 -19.72 -10.66 14.57
CA ASN A 505 -20.65 -9.94 15.46
C ASN A 505 -19.96 -9.34 16.70
N SER A 506 -18.63 -9.37 16.79
CA SER A 506 -17.88 -8.76 17.90
C SER A 506 -17.77 -7.23 17.74
N THR A 507 -17.93 -6.47 18.82
CA THR A 507 -18.04 -5.00 18.79
C THR A 507 -16.77 -4.24 18.38
N PHE A 508 -15.68 -4.94 18.06
CA PHE A 508 -14.40 -4.34 17.66
C PHE A 508 -14.07 -4.52 16.17
N GLN A 509 -14.77 -5.41 15.46
CA GLN A 509 -14.51 -5.67 14.04
C GLN A 509 -15.49 -4.89 13.14
N LYS A 510 -14.95 -4.01 12.28
CA LYS A 510 -15.70 -3.32 11.22
C LYS A 510 -15.80 -4.14 9.92
N THR A 511 -15.12 -5.29 9.89
CA THR A 511 -15.02 -6.19 8.74
C THR A 511 -15.99 -7.35 8.94
N ARG A 512 -16.76 -7.70 7.90
CA ARG A 512 -17.69 -8.83 7.93
C ARG A 512 -17.20 -9.88 6.94
N LEU A 513 -16.56 -10.93 7.44
CA LEU A 513 -16.16 -12.07 6.62
C LEU A 513 -17.40 -12.77 6.06
N GLN A 514 -17.33 -13.13 4.79
CA GLN A 514 -18.35 -13.89 4.08
C GLN A 514 -18.06 -15.40 4.17
N ARG A 515 -19.06 -16.24 3.90
CA ARG A 515 -18.99 -17.70 4.15
C ARG A 515 -18.30 -18.43 3.00
N GLU A 516 -18.61 -18.01 1.78
CA GLU A 516 -17.95 -18.31 0.52
C GLU A 516 -16.43 -18.08 0.59
N TYR A 517 -15.98 -17.01 1.28
CA TYR A 517 -14.56 -16.69 1.49
C TYR A 517 -13.88 -17.50 2.62
N ILE A 518 -14.16 -18.80 2.72
CA ILE A 518 -13.46 -19.73 3.62
C ILE A 518 -13.03 -20.99 2.87
N ALA A 519 -11.73 -21.28 2.87
CA ALA A 519 -11.18 -22.53 2.37
C ALA A 519 -10.56 -23.40 3.47
N PHE A 520 -10.55 -24.71 3.22
CA PHE A 520 -9.65 -25.62 3.91
C PHE A 520 -8.35 -25.79 3.10
N SER A 521 -7.23 -25.91 3.81
CA SER A 521 -5.89 -26.12 3.24
C SER A 521 -5.74 -27.52 2.61
N GLU A 522 -4.68 -27.72 1.83
CA GLU A 522 -4.37 -29.02 1.21
C GLU A 522 -3.56 -29.91 2.16
N ALA A 523 -3.93 -31.18 2.29
CA ALA A 523 -3.36 -32.11 3.27
C ALA A 523 -1.89 -32.46 3.02
N ASP A 524 -1.40 -32.30 1.79
CA ASP A 524 -0.02 -32.49 1.36
C ASP A 524 0.81 -31.20 1.39
N ARG A 525 0.19 -30.04 1.67
CA ARG A 525 0.85 -28.73 1.81
C ARG A 525 0.60 -28.07 3.18
N PRO A 526 0.88 -28.72 4.32
CA PRO A 526 0.62 -28.12 5.65
C PRO A 526 1.30 -26.76 5.84
N PHE A 527 0.70 -25.87 6.63
CA PHE A 527 1.16 -24.49 6.81
C PHE A 527 2.62 -24.43 7.28
N ILE A 528 3.39 -23.49 6.72
CA ILE A 528 4.82 -23.36 7.04
C ILE A 528 4.98 -22.78 8.45
N ARG A 529 5.09 -23.67 9.43
CA ARG A 529 5.34 -23.30 10.83
C ARG A 529 6.82 -23.02 11.10
N THR A 530 7.08 -22.11 12.04
CA THR A 530 8.38 -21.99 12.72
C THR A 530 8.69 -23.26 13.53
N ASP A 531 9.87 -23.36 14.15
CA ASP A 531 10.12 -24.45 15.11
C ASP A 531 9.31 -24.27 16.42
N LYS A 532 8.65 -23.12 16.61
CA LYS A 532 7.69 -22.85 17.70
C LYS A 532 6.26 -23.33 17.39
N GLN A 533 6.05 -24.02 16.27
CA GLN A 533 4.74 -24.34 15.69
C GLN A 533 3.83 -23.13 15.33
N THR A 534 4.28 -21.89 15.54
CA THR A 534 3.59 -20.69 15.05
C THR A 534 3.70 -20.56 13.53
N ILE A 535 2.63 -20.15 12.85
CA ILE A 535 2.56 -20.07 11.39
C ILE A 535 3.46 -18.92 10.88
N LYS A 536 4.38 -19.20 9.94
CA LYS A 536 5.11 -18.14 9.22
C LYS A 536 4.18 -17.55 8.17
N ARG A 537 3.44 -16.50 8.54
CA ARG A 537 2.43 -15.83 7.71
C ARG A 537 2.88 -15.67 6.26
N ARG A 538 3.90 -14.83 6.00
CA ARG A 538 4.40 -14.55 4.63
C ARG A 538 4.79 -15.82 3.87
N ALA A 539 5.63 -16.68 4.44
CA ALA A 539 6.07 -17.92 3.77
C ALA A 539 4.92 -18.91 3.49
N THR A 540 3.86 -18.90 4.31
CA THR A 540 2.66 -19.72 4.08
C THR A 540 1.79 -19.10 2.99
N LEU A 541 1.65 -17.78 2.97
CA LEU A 541 1.02 -17.05 1.86
C LEU A 541 1.79 -17.23 0.54
N ASP A 542 3.12 -17.35 0.59
CA ASP A 542 3.96 -17.62 -0.59
C ASP A 542 3.84 -19.09 -1.04
N LEU A 543 3.78 -20.07 -0.12
CA LEU A 543 3.51 -21.49 -0.43
C LEU A 543 2.13 -21.70 -1.05
N TYR A 544 1.14 -21.00 -0.49
CA TYR A 544 -0.22 -20.97 -0.97
C TYR A 544 -0.43 -19.84 -1.99
N ALA A 545 0.60 -19.24 -2.59
CA ALA A 545 0.39 -18.11 -3.51
C ALA A 545 -0.53 -18.51 -4.67
N ASP A 546 -0.18 -19.58 -5.38
CA ASP A 546 -1.00 -20.13 -6.46
C ASP A 546 -2.38 -20.60 -5.97
N PHE A 547 -2.50 -21.13 -4.75
CA PHE A 547 -3.78 -21.55 -4.18
C PHE A 547 -4.64 -20.36 -3.74
N ILE A 548 -4.07 -19.30 -3.21
CA ILE A 548 -4.76 -18.09 -2.74
C ILE A 548 -5.17 -17.25 -3.95
N GLU A 549 -4.30 -17.15 -4.95
CA GLU A 549 -4.68 -16.63 -6.26
C GLU A 549 -5.75 -17.51 -6.89
N LEU A 550 -5.65 -18.84 -6.93
CA LEU A 550 -6.74 -19.71 -7.43
C LEU A 550 -7.99 -19.72 -6.54
N PHE A 551 -7.90 -19.39 -5.25
CA PHE A 551 -9.03 -19.29 -4.32
C PHE A 551 -9.77 -17.96 -4.47
N TYR A 552 -9.03 -16.87 -4.73
CA TYR A 552 -9.54 -15.55 -5.08
C TYR A 552 -9.64 -15.32 -6.59
N PHE A 553 -9.32 -16.33 -7.40
CA PHE A 553 -9.68 -16.43 -8.81
C PHE A 553 -10.91 -17.32 -8.91
N SER A 554 -11.06 -18.34 -8.06
CA SER A 554 -12.33 -19.04 -7.83
C SER A 554 -13.28 -18.37 -6.84
N ARG A 555 -12.89 -17.22 -6.27
CA ARG A 555 -13.74 -16.21 -5.59
C ARG A 555 -13.45 -14.79 -6.09
N ASP A 556 -12.77 -14.72 -7.23
CA ASP A 556 -13.41 -14.06 -8.36
C ASP A 556 -14.50 -15.06 -8.83
N GLU A 557 -14.36 -16.23 -9.46
CA GLU A 557 -15.47 -17.14 -9.91
C GLU A 557 -16.66 -17.33 -8.90
N GLU A 558 -16.43 -17.36 -7.57
CA GLU A 558 -17.45 -17.33 -6.49
C GLU A 558 -17.54 -15.97 -5.72
N ALA A 559 -17.30 -14.83 -6.38
CA ALA A 559 -17.85 -13.48 -6.08
C ALA A 559 -18.13 -12.62 -7.35
N GLU A 560 -17.63 -13.08 -8.49
CA GLU A 560 -18.45 -13.60 -9.58
C GLU A 560 -19.60 -14.55 -9.13
N ASP A 561 -19.77 -14.96 -7.86
CA ASP A 561 -21.07 -15.26 -7.21
C ASP A 561 -21.80 -13.98 -6.73
N GLU A 562 -21.65 -12.90 -7.50
CA GLU A 562 -22.83 -12.23 -8.05
C GLU A 562 -23.32 -12.95 -9.34
N ASP A 563 -23.30 -14.28 -9.29
CA ASP A 563 -23.79 -15.31 -10.21
C ASP A 563 -23.43 -15.16 -11.70
N PHE A 564 -22.17 -14.86 -12.00
CA PHE A 564 -21.62 -14.79 -13.34
C PHE A 564 -21.51 -16.18 -13.98
N ASP A 565 -21.48 -17.25 -13.18
CA ASP A 565 -21.63 -18.63 -13.67
C ASP A 565 -23.08 -18.89 -14.14
N ALA A 566 -24.10 -18.27 -13.53
CA ALA A 566 -25.43 -18.12 -14.16
C ALA A 566 -25.48 -17.06 -15.28
N PHE A 567 -24.43 -16.27 -15.48
CA PHE A 567 -24.26 -15.31 -16.59
C PHE A 567 -23.23 -15.75 -17.61
N SER A 568 -23.21 -17.04 -17.95
CA SER A 568 -22.62 -17.54 -19.19
C SER A 568 -23.10 -16.68 -20.38
N ILE A 569 -22.22 -15.82 -20.91
CA ILE A 569 -22.52 -15.00 -22.08
C ILE A 569 -22.42 -15.89 -23.30
N ASP A 570 -23.56 -16.43 -23.72
CA ASP A 570 -23.66 -17.30 -24.89
C ASP A 570 -23.41 -16.48 -26.17
N THR A 571 -22.17 -16.56 -26.67
CA THR A 571 -21.70 -15.84 -27.85
C THR A 571 -22.12 -16.49 -29.17
N THR A 572 -23.12 -17.40 -29.20
CA THR A 572 -23.53 -18.07 -30.44
C THR A 572 -24.47 -17.25 -31.32
N SER A 573 -25.23 -16.30 -30.76
CA SER A 573 -26.05 -15.33 -31.50
C SER A 573 -26.07 -13.96 -30.83
N ILE A 574 -26.63 -12.95 -31.51
CA ILE A 574 -26.84 -11.62 -30.92
C ILE A 574 -27.86 -11.68 -29.77
N ASP A 575 -28.93 -12.45 -29.97
CA ASP A 575 -30.05 -12.56 -29.03
C ASP A 575 -29.61 -13.19 -27.70
N THR A 576 -28.75 -14.21 -27.77
CA THR A 576 -28.23 -14.93 -26.59
C THR A 576 -27.21 -14.11 -25.81
N ILE A 577 -26.49 -13.18 -26.46
CA ILE A 577 -25.67 -12.19 -25.75
C ILE A 577 -26.58 -11.18 -25.04
N SER A 578 -27.61 -10.65 -25.71
CA SER A 578 -28.59 -9.74 -25.11
C SER A 578 -29.29 -10.35 -23.88
N ASP A 579 -29.79 -11.59 -23.98
CA ASP A 579 -30.37 -12.33 -22.85
C ASP A 579 -29.37 -12.65 -21.73
N SER A 580 -28.07 -12.48 -21.96
CA SER A 580 -27.02 -12.63 -20.95
C SER A 580 -26.63 -11.28 -20.34
N VAL A 581 -26.52 -10.22 -21.13
CA VAL A 581 -26.27 -8.86 -20.66
C VAL A 581 -27.46 -8.33 -19.83
N SER A 582 -28.72 -8.56 -20.24
CA SER A 582 -29.90 -8.27 -19.41
C SER A 582 -29.91 -9.01 -18.08
N ARG A 583 -29.25 -10.16 -18.00
CA ARG A 583 -29.10 -10.96 -16.78
C ARG A 583 -28.06 -10.31 -15.84
N VAL A 584 -26.91 -9.92 -16.36
CA VAL A 584 -25.86 -9.14 -15.66
C VAL A 584 -26.37 -7.78 -15.15
N MET A 585 -27.24 -7.10 -15.90
CA MET A 585 -27.81 -5.82 -15.44
C MET A 585 -28.70 -5.98 -14.20
N ARG A 586 -29.53 -7.04 -14.18
CA ARG A 586 -30.44 -7.33 -13.06
C ARG A 586 -29.71 -7.75 -11.78
N SER A 587 -28.51 -8.34 -11.84
CA SER A 587 -27.71 -8.62 -10.62
C SER A 587 -27.09 -7.37 -10.02
N VAL A 588 -26.59 -6.45 -10.86
CA VAL A 588 -25.93 -5.22 -10.39
C VAL A 588 -26.94 -4.19 -9.86
N LEU A 589 -28.16 -4.18 -10.38
CA LEU A 589 -29.22 -3.24 -9.96
C LEU A 589 -30.56 -3.97 -9.65
N PRO A 590 -30.66 -4.71 -8.51
CA PRO A 590 -31.80 -5.58 -8.21
C PRO A 590 -33.15 -4.88 -7.94
N GLU A 591 -33.18 -3.54 -7.91
CA GLU A 591 -34.42 -2.73 -7.73
C GLU A 591 -35.17 -2.49 -9.05
N VAL A 592 -34.62 -2.97 -10.18
CA VAL A 592 -35.19 -2.90 -11.52
C VAL A 592 -35.67 -4.29 -11.95
N ASP A 593 -37.00 -4.45 -12.01
CA ASP A 593 -37.66 -5.74 -12.28
C ASP A 593 -37.32 -6.33 -13.67
N ASP A 594 -37.12 -5.47 -14.67
CA ASP A 594 -36.76 -5.87 -16.04
C ASP A 594 -35.99 -4.77 -16.78
N PHE A 595 -35.20 -5.17 -17.78
CA PHE A 595 -34.42 -4.29 -18.65
C PHE A 595 -34.82 -4.56 -20.12
N PRO A 596 -35.69 -3.72 -20.73
CA PRO A 596 -36.02 -3.83 -22.14
C PRO A 596 -34.78 -3.64 -23.01
N ALA A 597 -34.68 -4.40 -24.11
CA ALA A 597 -33.48 -4.44 -24.95
C ALA A 597 -33.16 -3.09 -25.63
N ASP A 598 -34.19 -2.27 -25.83
CA ASP A 598 -34.18 -0.96 -26.48
C ASP A 598 -34.22 0.24 -25.50
N GLU A 599 -34.22 0.00 -24.18
CA GLU A 599 -34.27 1.04 -23.14
C GLU A 599 -32.89 1.31 -22.52
N ASP A 600 -32.64 2.55 -22.12
CA ASP A 600 -31.34 3.04 -21.62
C ASP A 600 -31.12 2.60 -20.15
N VAL A 601 -30.05 1.85 -19.89
CA VAL A 601 -29.76 1.30 -18.54
C VAL A 601 -29.45 2.39 -17.50
N PHE A 602 -29.04 3.58 -17.92
CA PHE A 602 -28.81 4.72 -17.02
C PHE A 602 -30.12 5.34 -16.56
N ASP A 603 -31.12 5.46 -17.45
CA ASP A 603 -32.46 5.94 -17.09
C ASP A 603 -33.17 4.97 -16.12
N LEU A 604 -32.81 3.68 -16.16
CA LEU A 604 -33.22 2.66 -15.19
C LEU A 604 -32.50 2.76 -13.83
N GLY A 605 -31.42 3.53 -13.72
CA GLY A 605 -30.78 3.88 -12.44
C GLY A 605 -29.34 3.42 -12.25
N LEU A 606 -28.70 2.84 -13.27
CA LEU A 606 -27.31 2.41 -13.23
C LEU A 606 -26.36 3.62 -13.08
N ASP A 607 -25.56 3.64 -12.02
CA ASP A 607 -24.65 4.75 -11.70
C ASP A 607 -23.20 4.47 -12.17
N SER A 608 -22.28 5.41 -11.93
CA SER A 608 -20.89 5.28 -12.37
C SER A 608 -20.16 4.11 -11.72
N LEU A 609 -20.38 3.87 -10.42
CA LEU A 609 -19.80 2.76 -9.67
C LEU A 609 -20.43 1.43 -10.14
N LEU A 610 -21.72 1.44 -10.45
CA LEU A 610 -22.43 0.29 -11.00
C LEU A 610 -21.98 -0.07 -12.43
N VAL A 611 -21.62 0.89 -13.29
CA VAL A 611 -20.96 0.54 -14.57
C VAL A 611 -19.58 -0.05 -14.34
N PHE A 612 -18.74 0.54 -13.46
CA PHE A 612 -17.47 -0.09 -13.09
C PHE A 612 -17.66 -1.52 -12.57
N ARG A 613 -18.79 -1.81 -11.91
CA ARG A 613 -19.21 -3.17 -11.55
C ARG A 613 -19.59 -4.00 -12.78
N VAL A 614 -20.65 -3.68 -13.53
CA VAL A 614 -21.12 -4.43 -14.73
C VAL A 614 -19.97 -4.74 -15.69
N ILE A 615 -19.09 -3.77 -15.91
CA ILE A 615 -17.99 -3.96 -16.83
C ILE A 615 -16.91 -4.87 -16.24
N ARG A 616 -16.62 -4.80 -14.93
CA ARG A 616 -15.78 -5.81 -14.25
C ARG A 616 -16.41 -7.21 -14.33
N ILE A 617 -17.74 -7.32 -14.27
CA ILE A 617 -18.46 -8.58 -14.49
C ILE A 617 -18.10 -9.15 -15.86
N ILE A 618 -18.43 -8.41 -16.91
CA ILE A 618 -18.30 -8.91 -18.28
C ILE A 618 -16.82 -9.12 -18.64
N ARG A 619 -15.89 -8.28 -18.15
CA ARG A 619 -14.43 -8.49 -18.29
C ARG A 619 -13.97 -9.88 -17.86
N ALA A 620 -14.49 -10.38 -16.73
CA ALA A 620 -14.09 -11.64 -16.15
C ALA A 620 -14.60 -12.82 -16.99
N VAL A 621 -15.92 -12.95 -17.15
CA VAL A 621 -16.59 -13.99 -17.94
C VAL A 621 -16.06 -14.11 -19.37
N THR A 622 -15.66 -12.99 -19.98
CA THR A 622 -15.17 -12.97 -21.37
C THR A 622 -13.66 -13.07 -21.52
N GLY A 623 -12.89 -13.04 -20.41
CA GLY A 623 -11.43 -13.05 -20.43
C GLY A 623 -10.83 -11.84 -21.18
N LEU A 624 -11.49 -10.68 -21.10
CA LEU A 624 -11.14 -9.49 -21.89
C LEU A 624 -10.20 -8.52 -21.19
N GLU A 625 -9.90 -8.63 -19.88
CA GLU A 625 -8.92 -7.75 -19.20
C GLU A 625 -9.25 -6.25 -19.39
N GLU A 626 -8.25 -5.40 -19.67
CA GLU A 626 -8.47 -3.98 -20.06
C GLU A 626 -9.29 -3.81 -21.37
N ARG A 627 -9.49 -4.89 -22.14
CA ARG A 627 -10.11 -4.84 -23.47
C ARG A 627 -11.55 -4.38 -23.44
N LEU A 628 -12.27 -4.73 -22.37
CA LEU A 628 -13.60 -4.24 -22.07
C LEU A 628 -13.58 -3.27 -20.89
N ALA A 629 -13.06 -2.04 -21.02
CA ALA A 629 -13.22 -1.01 -19.98
C ALA A 629 -14.62 -0.33 -20.02
N PRO A 630 -14.97 0.55 -19.06
CA PRO A 630 -16.32 1.11 -18.88
C PRO A 630 -17.00 1.57 -20.17
N ARG A 631 -16.17 2.11 -21.09
CA ARG A 631 -16.45 2.45 -22.50
C ARG A 631 -17.67 1.72 -23.02
N HIS A 632 -17.53 0.43 -23.19
CA HIS A 632 -18.30 -0.31 -24.18
C HIS A 632 -19.76 -0.53 -23.77
N LEU A 633 -20.07 -0.37 -22.47
CA LEU A 633 -21.45 -0.29 -21.99
C LEU A 633 -22.03 1.11 -22.19
N TYR A 634 -21.40 2.15 -21.62
CA TYR A 634 -21.88 3.53 -21.80
C TYR A 634 -22.13 3.85 -23.28
N ALA A 635 -21.32 3.25 -24.17
CA ALA A 635 -21.34 3.30 -25.64
C ALA A 635 -22.65 3.04 -26.34
N HIS A 636 -23.36 2.12 -25.73
CA HIS A 636 -24.41 1.34 -26.30
C HIS A 636 -25.35 1.16 -25.11
N PRO A 637 -26.00 2.26 -24.68
CA PRO A 637 -26.63 2.33 -23.37
C PRO A 637 -27.88 1.43 -23.30
N THR A 638 -28.33 0.92 -24.44
CA THR A 638 -29.34 -0.14 -24.57
C THR A 638 -28.66 -1.51 -24.68
N ILE A 639 -29.34 -2.55 -24.21
CA ILE A 639 -28.74 -3.88 -24.11
C ILE A 639 -28.56 -4.56 -25.48
N GLU A 640 -29.42 -4.26 -26.45
CA GLU A 640 -29.25 -4.69 -27.85
C GLU A 640 -27.93 -4.17 -28.43
N GLU A 641 -27.68 -2.86 -28.32
CA GLU A 641 -26.47 -2.24 -28.86
C GLU A 641 -25.20 -2.76 -28.16
N PHE A 642 -25.22 -2.92 -26.83
CA PHE A 642 -24.02 -3.35 -26.09
C PHE A 642 -23.63 -4.78 -26.44
N SER A 643 -24.62 -5.65 -26.62
CA SER A 643 -24.43 -7.04 -27.01
C SER A 643 -23.83 -7.17 -28.40
N VAL A 644 -24.24 -6.31 -29.35
CA VAL A 644 -23.62 -6.18 -30.68
C VAL A 644 -22.15 -5.78 -30.57
N GLN A 645 -21.81 -4.86 -29.67
CA GLN A 645 -20.41 -4.44 -29.50
C GLN A 645 -19.54 -5.49 -28.80
N LEU A 646 -20.08 -6.14 -27.77
CA LEU A 646 -19.36 -7.17 -27.00
C LEU A 646 -18.92 -8.32 -27.92
N LEU A 647 -19.77 -8.73 -28.86
CA LEU A 647 -19.44 -9.73 -29.88
C LEU A 647 -18.22 -9.32 -30.73
N LYS A 648 -18.16 -8.07 -31.22
CA LYS A 648 -17.02 -7.59 -32.04
C LYS A 648 -15.71 -7.65 -31.27
N ILE A 649 -15.71 -7.27 -29.98
CA ILE A 649 -14.52 -7.26 -29.13
C ILE A 649 -14.05 -8.71 -28.88
N LEU A 650 -14.99 -9.64 -28.64
CA LEU A 650 -14.73 -11.07 -28.50
C LEU A 650 -14.15 -11.71 -29.77
N GLU A 651 -14.63 -11.35 -30.96
CA GLU A 651 -14.08 -11.83 -32.23
C GLU A 651 -12.69 -11.25 -32.51
N GLY A 652 -12.48 -9.96 -32.21
CA GLY A 652 -11.19 -9.28 -32.34
C GLY A 652 -10.09 -9.86 -31.44
N ASP A 653 -10.42 -10.28 -30.20
CA ASP A 653 -9.48 -10.98 -29.32
C ASP A 653 -9.10 -12.37 -29.86
N LYS A 654 -10.07 -13.17 -30.28
CA LYS A 654 -9.84 -14.50 -30.87
C LYS A 654 -8.90 -14.44 -32.09
N ALA A 655 -9.09 -13.44 -32.96
CA ALA A 655 -8.19 -13.20 -34.09
C ALA A 655 -6.77 -12.78 -33.68
N ARG A 656 -6.62 -12.01 -32.59
CA ARG A 656 -5.31 -11.58 -32.06
C ARG A 656 -4.52 -12.72 -31.42
N LYS A 657 -5.17 -13.59 -30.64
CA LYS A 657 -4.53 -14.75 -29.99
C LYS A 657 -3.93 -15.71 -31.03
N ILE A 658 -4.68 -16.04 -32.09
CA ILE A 658 -4.21 -16.85 -33.23
C ILE A 658 -2.99 -16.22 -33.94
N ALA A 659 -2.91 -14.89 -34.01
CA ALA A 659 -1.77 -14.20 -34.60
C ALA A 659 -0.52 -14.25 -33.71
N ALA A 660 -0.67 -14.14 -32.38
CA ALA A 660 0.43 -14.20 -31.42
C ALA A 660 1.13 -15.59 -31.41
N ASP A 661 0.35 -16.67 -31.36
CA ASP A 661 0.85 -18.04 -31.35
C ASP A 661 1.73 -18.35 -32.58
N SER A 662 1.43 -17.71 -33.72
CA SER A 662 2.17 -17.87 -34.98
C SER A 662 3.57 -17.25 -34.99
N VAL A 663 3.90 -16.41 -33.99
CA VAL A 663 5.22 -15.77 -33.84
C VAL A 663 6.12 -16.57 -32.88
N SER A 664 5.56 -17.13 -31.80
CA SER A 664 6.30 -17.89 -30.78
C SER A 664 6.96 -19.18 -31.31
N ASP A 665 6.37 -19.81 -32.32
CA ASP A 665 6.90 -21.08 -32.88
C ASP A 665 8.23 -20.92 -33.65
N ALA A 666 8.66 -19.69 -33.93
CA ALA A 666 9.84 -19.40 -34.75
C ALA A 666 11.18 -19.45 -33.98
N GLU A 667 11.22 -19.18 -32.67
CA GLU A 667 12.48 -18.90 -31.96
C GLU A 667 13.14 -20.16 -31.36
N THR A 668 12.40 -21.26 -31.18
CA THR A 668 12.87 -22.43 -30.41
C THR A 668 13.92 -23.32 -31.12
N LYS A 669 14.53 -22.88 -32.24
CA LYS A 669 15.52 -23.69 -33.01
C LYS A 669 16.64 -22.91 -33.73
N THR A 670 17.43 -22.09 -33.03
CA THR A 670 18.92 -22.11 -33.18
C THR A 670 19.64 -21.17 -32.22
N THR A 671 20.52 -21.70 -31.37
CA THR A 671 21.77 -21.02 -30.96
C THR A 671 22.90 -22.03 -30.82
N ALA A 672 23.65 -22.23 -31.90
CA ALA A 672 24.97 -22.87 -31.89
C ALA A 672 25.90 -22.03 -32.79
N GLU A 673 26.62 -21.10 -32.16
CA GLU A 673 27.64 -20.19 -32.71
C GLU A 673 27.21 -19.09 -33.73
N THR A 674 27.70 -17.86 -33.47
CA THR A 674 27.69 -16.65 -34.33
C THR A 674 26.36 -15.98 -34.73
N PRO A 675 26.34 -14.66 -35.06
CA PRO A 675 27.43 -13.65 -35.04
C PRO A 675 27.08 -12.36 -34.25
N CYS A 676 27.99 -11.38 -34.27
CA CYS A 676 27.85 -10.07 -33.60
C CYS A 676 26.91 -9.07 -34.34
N SER A 677 26.00 -9.53 -35.20
CA SER A 677 25.15 -8.68 -36.04
C SER A 677 23.93 -8.10 -35.32
N ASP A 678 23.36 -8.84 -34.38
CA ASP A 678 21.94 -8.63 -34.04
C ASP A 678 21.76 -7.48 -33.05
N MET A 679 22.75 -7.25 -32.17
CA MET A 679 22.86 -6.01 -31.40
C MET A 679 22.99 -4.76 -32.29
N GLU A 680 23.67 -4.84 -33.45
CA GLU A 680 23.69 -3.70 -34.38
C GLU A 680 22.37 -3.55 -35.13
N SER A 681 21.66 -4.65 -35.41
CA SER A 681 20.31 -4.65 -35.99
C SER A 681 19.30 -3.96 -35.07
N GLU A 682 19.25 -4.32 -33.79
CA GLU A 682 18.38 -3.65 -32.80
C GLU A 682 18.77 -2.19 -32.59
N LYS A 683 20.05 -1.91 -32.43
CA LYS A 683 20.54 -0.53 -32.28
C LYS A 683 20.20 0.32 -33.51
N MET A 684 20.21 -0.25 -34.71
CA MET A 684 19.75 0.40 -35.93
C MET A 684 18.22 0.58 -35.96
N LYS A 685 17.42 -0.41 -35.55
CA LYS A 685 15.96 -0.26 -35.39
C LYS A 685 15.63 0.90 -34.46
N ASN A 686 16.29 0.98 -33.31
CA ASN A 686 16.07 2.03 -32.31
C ASN A 686 16.48 3.41 -32.86
N ILE A 687 17.63 3.52 -33.55
CA ILE A 687 18.04 4.76 -34.25
C ILE A 687 17.05 5.17 -35.35
N ILE A 688 16.39 4.22 -36.02
CA ILE A 688 15.34 4.48 -37.01
C ILE A 688 14.04 4.94 -36.34
N ALA A 689 13.65 4.33 -35.22
CA ALA A 689 12.49 4.74 -34.42
C ALA A 689 12.68 6.17 -33.88
N ASP A 690 13.83 6.47 -33.26
CA ASP A 690 14.25 7.80 -32.85
C ASP A 690 14.12 8.83 -33.98
N ARG A 691 14.64 8.49 -35.17
CA ARG A 691 14.58 9.37 -36.35
C ARG A 691 13.16 9.59 -36.85
N LYS A 692 12.26 8.60 -36.74
CA LYS A 692 10.83 8.78 -37.05
C LYS A 692 10.15 9.67 -36.02
N ARG A 693 10.32 9.39 -34.72
CA ARG A 693 9.74 10.16 -33.60
C ARG A 693 10.11 11.65 -33.70
N ARG A 694 11.36 11.95 -34.06
CA ARG A 694 11.89 13.32 -34.31
C ARG A 694 11.34 14.02 -35.56
N LEU A 695 10.58 13.36 -36.44
CA LEU A 695 9.81 14.06 -37.50
C LEU A 695 8.57 14.78 -36.92
N GLY A 696 8.17 14.43 -35.70
CA GLY A 696 7.10 15.08 -34.94
C GLY A 696 5.71 14.72 -35.43
N SER A 697 5.00 13.89 -34.66
CA SER A 697 3.61 13.51 -34.92
C SER A 697 2.68 14.71 -35.03
N LYS A 698 1.60 14.53 -35.81
CA LYS A 698 0.45 15.42 -35.74
C LYS A 698 -0.29 15.17 -34.43
N MET A 699 -1.13 16.12 -34.04
CA MET A 699 -2.12 15.90 -33.00
C MET A 699 -3.31 15.10 -33.54
N ASN A 700 -3.93 14.29 -32.69
CA ASN A 700 -5.17 13.61 -33.05
C ASN A 700 -6.35 14.59 -33.12
N PRO A 701 -7.47 14.19 -33.74
CA PRO A 701 -8.69 14.99 -33.74
C PRO A 701 -9.23 15.40 -32.35
N PHE A 702 -9.04 14.60 -31.29
CA PHE A 702 -9.48 14.91 -29.91
C PHE A 702 -8.63 15.95 -29.19
N ASP A 703 -7.34 16.08 -29.53
CA ASP A 703 -6.47 17.14 -28.99
C ASP A 703 -7.04 18.53 -29.30
N ALA A 704 -7.69 18.69 -30.46
CA ALA A 704 -8.37 19.92 -30.86
C ALA A 704 -9.60 20.27 -30.01
N VAL A 705 -10.15 19.34 -29.20
CA VAL A 705 -11.16 19.67 -28.18
C VAL A 705 -10.56 20.56 -27.09
N ASN A 706 -9.28 20.37 -26.78
CA ASN A 706 -8.62 21.13 -25.72
C ASN A 706 -8.14 22.47 -26.28
N PRO A 707 -8.71 23.61 -25.81
CA PRO A 707 -8.35 24.91 -26.35
C PRO A 707 -6.86 25.18 -26.17
N ASN A 708 -6.21 25.75 -27.20
CA ASN A 708 -4.79 26.11 -27.17
C ASN A 708 -4.51 27.20 -26.11
N HIS A 709 -4.17 26.72 -24.92
CA HIS A 709 -3.79 27.49 -23.75
C HIS A 709 -2.95 26.60 -22.82
N TYR A 710 -2.24 27.22 -21.87
CA TYR A 710 -1.57 26.50 -20.80
C TYR A 710 -2.55 26.18 -19.66
N MET A 711 -2.68 24.90 -19.31
CA MET A 711 -3.23 24.47 -18.04
C MET A 711 -2.15 24.64 -16.96
N GLY A 712 -2.41 25.52 -15.98
CA GLY A 712 -1.45 25.89 -14.94
C GLY A 712 -1.79 25.32 -13.56
N LEU A 713 -0.78 24.80 -12.86
CA LEU A 713 -0.87 24.21 -11.53
C LEU A 713 0.28 24.72 -10.64
N ASN A 714 -0.02 25.00 -9.38
CA ASN A 714 0.96 25.35 -8.34
C ASN A 714 1.02 24.21 -7.30
N PHE A 715 2.18 23.60 -7.11
CA PHE A 715 2.43 22.54 -6.11
C PHE A 715 3.28 23.07 -4.96
N TYR A 716 2.84 22.84 -3.74
CA TYR A 716 3.43 23.44 -2.53
C TYR A 716 4.22 22.38 -1.74
N PHE A 717 5.54 22.54 -1.68
CA PHE A 717 6.45 21.63 -0.98
C PHE A 717 7.18 22.34 0.16
N ALA A 718 7.09 21.82 1.38
CA ALA A 718 7.97 22.24 2.47
C ALA A 718 9.40 21.73 2.22
N LEU A 719 10.40 22.55 2.54
CA LEU A 719 11.81 22.17 2.44
C LEU A 719 12.33 21.68 3.79
N ARG A 720 13.08 20.57 3.77
CA ARG A 720 13.75 20.04 4.97
C ARG A 720 14.76 21.05 5.53
N PRO A 721 14.84 21.23 6.87
CA PRO A 721 15.78 22.17 7.48
C PRO A 721 17.24 21.91 7.07
N GLY A 722 17.91 22.94 6.56
CA GLY A 722 19.32 22.89 6.12
C GLY A 722 19.54 22.68 4.63
N VAL A 723 18.52 22.24 3.88
CA VAL A 723 18.56 22.16 2.40
C VAL A 723 18.62 23.58 1.81
N SER A 724 19.53 23.82 0.86
CA SER A 724 19.60 25.11 0.15
C SER A 724 18.63 25.17 -1.03
N PHE A 725 18.21 26.37 -1.42
CA PHE A 725 17.35 26.58 -2.59
C PHE A 725 18.04 26.09 -3.88
N GLU A 726 19.35 26.27 -3.99
CA GLU A 726 20.17 25.80 -5.11
C GLU A 726 20.28 24.27 -5.16
N GLU A 727 20.40 23.60 -4.01
CA GLU A 727 20.39 22.13 -3.92
C GLU A 727 19.04 21.56 -4.35
N ALA A 728 17.95 22.10 -3.79
CA ALA A 728 16.59 21.69 -4.14
C ALA A 728 16.29 21.92 -5.63
N PHE A 729 16.74 23.05 -6.18
CA PHE A 729 16.63 23.33 -7.60
C PHE A 729 17.46 22.37 -8.46
N ALA A 730 18.68 22.02 -8.03
CA ALA A 730 19.56 21.13 -8.78
C ALA A 730 18.98 19.73 -8.97
N LYS A 731 18.31 19.14 -7.94
CA LYS A 731 17.65 17.83 -8.11
C LYS A 731 16.37 17.92 -8.94
N LEU A 732 15.52 18.93 -8.73
CA LEU A 732 14.36 19.19 -9.60
C LEU A 732 14.78 19.30 -11.07
N GLN A 733 15.89 20.00 -11.33
CA GLN A 733 16.50 20.16 -12.66
C GLN A 733 17.04 18.84 -13.22
N ALA A 734 17.78 18.05 -12.43
CA ALA A 734 18.32 16.76 -12.87
C ALA A 734 17.22 15.72 -13.14
N GLY A 735 16.20 15.64 -12.27
CA GLY A 735 15.05 14.78 -12.45
C GLY A 735 14.20 15.17 -13.66
N LEU A 736 14.12 16.46 -14.02
CA LEU A 736 13.45 16.89 -15.24
C LEU A 736 14.22 16.46 -16.50
N VAL A 737 15.55 16.56 -16.48
CA VAL A 737 16.40 16.05 -17.58
C VAL A 737 16.21 14.54 -17.75
N ARG A 738 16.16 13.78 -16.65
CA ARG A 738 15.85 12.33 -16.69
C ARG A 738 14.42 12.05 -17.17
N ALA A 739 13.42 12.86 -16.80
CA ALA A 739 12.07 12.74 -17.33
C ALA A 739 12.01 12.95 -18.85
N PHE A 740 12.90 13.77 -19.42
CA PHE A 740 13.05 13.92 -20.87
C PHE A 740 13.77 12.74 -21.56
N GLU A 741 14.42 11.83 -20.80
CA GLU A 741 14.91 10.56 -21.34
C GLU A 741 13.76 9.55 -21.53
N ILE A 742 12.71 9.65 -20.71
CA ILE A 742 11.52 8.78 -20.72
C ILE A 742 10.42 9.36 -21.63
N ILE A 743 10.20 10.68 -21.59
CA ILE A 743 9.21 11.41 -22.38
C ILE A 743 9.89 12.59 -23.11
N PRO A 744 10.64 12.35 -24.20
CA PRO A 744 11.37 13.38 -24.94
C PRO A 744 10.50 14.54 -25.46
N GLU A 745 9.21 14.30 -25.64
CA GLU A 745 8.22 15.27 -26.10
C GLU A 745 7.99 16.40 -25.08
N LEU A 746 8.31 16.21 -23.79
CA LEU A 746 8.29 17.29 -22.78
C LEU A 746 9.44 18.28 -22.93
N ASP A 747 10.56 17.89 -23.57
CA ASP A 747 11.57 18.86 -24.04
C ASP A 747 11.12 19.56 -25.34
N GLY A 748 9.93 19.22 -25.85
CA GLY A 748 9.42 19.62 -27.14
C GLY A 748 8.72 20.98 -27.20
N LYS A 749 8.26 21.29 -28.41
CA LYS A 749 7.40 22.44 -28.70
C LYS A 749 6.18 22.02 -29.51
N MET A 750 5.03 22.59 -29.18
CA MET A 750 3.87 22.61 -30.08
C MET A 750 4.05 23.72 -31.12
N MET A 751 3.76 23.41 -32.37
CA MET A 751 3.73 24.38 -33.47
C MET A 751 2.58 24.08 -34.43
N LEU A 752 2.20 25.05 -35.25
CA LEU A 752 1.21 24.82 -36.32
C LEU A 752 1.74 23.78 -37.33
N ALA A 753 0.85 22.93 -37.82
CA ALA A 753 1.11 22.10 -38.98
C ALA A 753 1.31 22.98 -40.24
N SER A 754 2.10 22.52 -41.21
CA SER A 754 2.32 23.29 -42.44
C SER A 754 1.12 23.22 -43.38
N GLU A 755 0.68 24.36 -43.90
CA GLU A 755 -0.39 24.42 -44.92
C GLU A 755 -0.03 23.75 -46.27
N HIS A 756 1.20 23.26 -46.40
CA HIS A 756 1.69 22.50 -47.56
C HIS A 756 1.71 20.97 -47.31
N GLU A 757 1.31 20.50 -46.12
CA GLU A 757 1.21 19.07 -45.81
C GLU A 757 -0.05 18.44 -46.42
N PHE A 758 0.06 17.19 -46.86
CA PHE A 758 -1.09 16.44 -47.34
C PHE A 758 -2.10 16.22 -46.20
N GLY A 759 -3.38 16.47 -46.45
CA GLY A 759 -4.43 16.41 -45.43
C GLY A 759 -4.37 17.51 -44.36
N TYR A 760 -3.65 18.62 -44.58
CA TYR A 760 -3.63 19.77 -43.68
C TYR A 760 -5.03 20.29 -43.33
N LYS A 761 -5.24 20.58 -42.04
CA LYS A 761 -6.44 21.24 -41.52
C LYS A 761 -6.06 22.58 -40.90
N LYS A 762 -6.88 23.61 -41.09
CA LYS A 762 -6.58 24.95 -40.58
C LYS A 762 -6.63 24.99 -39.06
N GLY A 763 -5.53 25.40 -38.42
CA GLY A 763 -5.39 25.38 -36.96
C GLY A 763 -5.02 24.02 -36.37
N GLU A 764 -4.62 23.05 -37.20
CA GLU A 764 -3.95 21.82 -36.78
C GLU A 764 -2.55 22.13 -36.22
N TYR A 765 -2.14 21.35 -35.23
CA TYR A 765 -0.82 21.46 -34.60
C TYR A 765 -0.04 20.15 -34.71
N ARG A 766 1.27 20.24 -34.55
CA ARG A 766 2.19 19.11 -34.40
C ARG A 766 3.06 19.30 -33.17
N ILE A 767 3.61 18.20 -32.68
CA ILE A 767 4.61 18.18 -31.61
C ILE A 767 5.99 18.02 -32.24
N THR A 768 7.01 18.67 -31.67
CA THR A 768 8.40 18.59 -32.15
C THR A 768 9.34 18.21 -31.03
N ILE A 769 10.26 17.29 -31.30
CA ILE A 769 11.25 16.77 -30.34
C ILE A 769 12.64 17.31 -30.69
N PRO A 770 13.44 17.80 -29.73
CA PRO A 770 14.79 18.30 -30.00
C PRO A 770 15.74 17.24 -30.62
N PRO A 771 16.73 17.66 -31.43
CA PRO A 771 17.56 16.72 -32.21
C PRO A 771 18.64 16.00 -31.39
N HIS A 772 18.83 16.32 -30.11
CA HIS A 772 19.74 15.65 -29.19
C HIS A 772 19.09 15.61 -27.80
N PRO A 773 19.16 14.49 -27.06
CA PRO A 773 18.83 14.47 -25.64
C PRO A 773 19.69 15.50 -24.88
N LEU A 774 19.09 16.19 -23.92
CA LEU A 774 19.82 17.03 -22.98
C LEU A 774 20.71 16.14 -22.10
N SER A 775 22.01 16.40 -22.06
CA SER A 775 22.92 15.68 -21.16
C SER A 775 22.58 15.98 -19.69
N ALA A 776 22.91 15.08 -18.76
CA ALA A 776 22.69 15.27 -17.31
C ALA A 776 23.34 16.56 -16.71
N SER A 777 24.23 17.24 -17.46
CA SER A 777 24.83 18.53 -17.12
C SER A 777 24.17 19.74 -17.78
N SER A 778 23.13 19.53 -18.59
CA SER A 778 22.38 20.58 -19.29
C SER A 778 21.36 21.25 -18.39
N LYS A 779 21.10 22.55 -18.64
CA LYS A 779 20.03 23.30 -17.97
C LYS A 779 18.79 23.32 -18.88
N PRO A 780 17.71 22.58 -18.56
CA PRO A 780 16.48 22.60 -19.33
C PRO A 780 15.87 24.00 -19.30
N ARG A 781 15.53 24.54 -20.48
CA ARG A 781 14.95 25.89 -20.65
C ARG A 781 13.57 26.03 -19.99
N GLN A 782 12.91 24.90 -19.77
CA GLN A 782 11.56 24.78 -19.24
C GLN A 782 11.49 25.11 -17.76
N LEU A 783 12.57 24.97 -16.99
CA LEU A 783 12.55 25.13 -15.53
C LEU A 783 13.39 26.32 -15.08
N LEU A 784 12.70 27.36 -14.60
CA LEU A 784 13.31 28.58 -14.06
C LEU A 784 13.48 28.51 -12.54
N TYR A 785 14.57 29.08 -12.04
CA TYR A 785 14.80 29.33 -10.61
C TYR A 785 14.34 30.74 -10.23
N LYS A 786 13.62 30.89 -9.11
CA LYS A 786 13.27 32.19 -8.57
C LYS A 786 13.27 32.16 -7.04
N ASP A 787 14.09 32.99 -6.41
CA ASP A 787 13.96 33.31 -4.99
C ASP A 787 12.89 34.41 -4.84
N LEU A 788 11.84 34.12 -4.08
CA LEU A 788 10.76 35.03 -3.73
C LEU A 788 10.66 35.26 -2.21
N SER A 789 11.66 34.85 -1.42
CA SER A 789 11.69 34.99 0.05
C SER A 789 11.56 36.43 0.56
N GLN A 790 11.79 37.43 -0.30
CA GLN A 790 11.67 38.87 0.01
C GLN A 790 10.38 39.50 -0.54
N VAL A 791 9.50 38.70 -1.16
CA VAL A 791 8.30 39.17 -1.90
C VAL A 791 7.04 38.41 -1.51
N LEU A 792 7.16 37.10 -1.29
CA LEU A 792 6.10 36.21 -0.80
C LEU A 792 6.25 35.96 0.71
N PRO A 793 5.17 35.59 1.41
CA PRO A 793 5.25 35.09 2.78
C PRO A 793 6.08 33.79 2.87
N SER A 794 6.48 33.42 4.08
CA SER A 794 7.13 32.13 4.34
C SER A 794 6.18 30.97 4.07
N PHE A 795 6.74 29.77 3.82
CA PHE A 795 5.95 28.56 3.61
C PHE A 795 5.09 28.22 4.85
N GLN A 796 5.58 28.54 6.05
CA GLN A 796 4.83 28.35 7.29
C GLN A 796 3.59 29.27 7.36
N GLU A 797 3.70 30.52 6.94
CA GLU A 797 2.57 31.45 6.85
C GLU A 797 1.57 31.01 5.76
N MET A 798 2.07 30.52 4.61
CA MET A 798 1.20 29.93 3.57
C MET A 798 0.45 28.69 4.08
N ARG A 799 1.13 27.79 4.80
CA ARG A 799 0.56 26.59 5.43
C ARG A 799 -0.51 26.97 6.47
N GLN A 800 -0.27 27.99 7.29
CA GLN A 800 -1.25 28.54 8.24
C GLN A 800 -2.46 29.17 7.54
N ALA A 801 -2.27 29.80 6.39
CA ALA A 801 -3.33 30.35 5.54
C ALA A 801 -3.96 29.30 4.57
N GLY A 802 -3.72 27.99 4.79
CA GLY A 802 -4.33 26.91 4.00
C GLY A 802 -3.93 26.90 2.52
N PHE A 803 -2.77 27.47 2.17
CA PHE A 803 -2.33 27.70 0.80
C PHE A 803 -3.40 28.46 -0.03
N SER A 804 -3.91 29.55 0.58
CA SER A 804 -4.91 30.45 0.03
C SER A 804 -4.48 31.05 -1.33
N PRO A 805 -5.35 31.02 -2.36
CA PRO A 805 -5.10 31.70 -3.64
C PRO A 805 -5.01 33.23 -3.56
N SER A 806 -5.47 33.89 -2.49
CA SER A 806 -5.37 35.35 -2.35
C SER A 806 -3.99 35.84 -1.89
N LEU A 807 -3.12 34.94 -1.41
CA LEU A 807 -1.78 35.28 -0.88
C LEU A 807 -0.85 35.94 -1.91
N PHE A 808 -1.04 35.67 -3.20
CA PHE A 808 -0.29 36.28 -4.31
C PHE A 808 -1.09 36.23 -5.62
N SER A 809 -0.48 36.64 -6.72
CA SER A 809 -1.04 36.51 -8.07
C SER A 809 -0.31 35.43 -8.87
N ASP A 810 -1.03 34.72 -9.75
CA ASP A 810 -0.46 33.59 -10.51
C ASP A 810 0.75 33.99 -11.38
N ASP A 811 0.76 35.22 -11.91
CA ASP A 811 1.86 35.78 -12.71
C ASP A 811 3.16 36.00 -11.90
N LEU A 812 3.07 36.20 -10.60
CA LEU A 812 4.24 36.34 -9.73
C LEU A 812 5.03 35.02 -9.60
N VAL A 813 4.32 33.88 -9.57
CA VAL A 813 4.92 32.53 -9.48
C VAL A 813 5.14 31.86 -10.84
N LEU A 814 4.48 32.29 -11.90
CA LEU A 814 4.75 31.85 -13.27
C LEU A 814 4.26 32.86 -14.33
N ASP A 815 5.08 33.87 -14.63
CA ASP A 815 4.81 34.85 -15.69
C ASP A 815 4.84 34.17 -17.06
N CYS A 816 3.65 33.80 -17.54
CA CYS A 816 3.47 33.01 -18.73
C CYS A 816 2.09 33.32 -19.35
N PRO A 817 2.03 33.90 -20.58
CA PRO A 817 0.77 34.19 -21.26
C PRO A 817 -0.13 32.94 -21.34
N PRO A 818 -1.38 32.99 -20.86
CA PRO A 818 -2.22 31.79 -20.80
C PRO A 818 -2.50 31.20 -22.18
N PHE A 819 -2.58 32.07 -23.19
CA PHE A 819 -2.72 31.71 -24.60
C PHE A 819 -1.39 32.07 -25.31
N PRO A 820 -0.47 31.11 -25.50
CA PRO A 820 0.87 31.42 -26.02
C PRO A 820 0.89 31.61 -27.55
N PRO A 821 1.81 32.44 -28.07
CA PRO A 821 2.13 32.45 -29.49
C PRO A 821 2.85 31.15 -29.88
N MET A 822 2.64 30.68 -31.12
CA MET A 822 3.35 29.51 -31.65
C MET A 822 4.73 29.91 -32.19
N PRO A 823 5.79 29.09 -32.03
CA PRO A 823 5.80 27.78 -31.36
C PRO A 823 5.99 27.89 -29.83
N ALA A 824 5.16 27.18 -29.08
CA ALA A 824 5.14 27.19 -27.61
C ALA A 824 5.81 25.93 -27.03
N ASP A 825 6.46 26.03 -25.88
CA ASP A 825 7.06 24.88 -25.17
C ASP A 825 5.97 24.04 -24.51
N ILE A 826 6.05 22.71 -24.61
CA ILE A 826 4.98 21.82 -24.13
C ILE A 826 4.85 21.87 -22.60
N LEU A 827 5.98 22.08 -21.91
CA LEU A 827 6.08 22.35 -20.49
C LEU A 827 6.82 23.69 -20.27
N VAL A 828 6.27 24.54 -19.40
CA VAL A 828 6.95 25.72 -18.83
C VAL A 828 6.76 25.69 -17.31
N ALA A 829 7.84 25.81 -16.53
CA ALA A 829 7.81 25.65 -15.08
C ALA A 829 8.76 26.63 -14.37
N GLN A 830 8.44 26.94 -13.11
CA GLN A 830 9.27 27.77 -12.25
C GLN A 830 9.25 27.21 -10.82
N ALA A 831 10.43 26.96 -10.26
CA ALA A 831 10.60 26.64 -8.86
C ALA A 831 10.77 27.96 -8.08
N ASN A 832 9.75 28.30 -7.29
CA ASN A 832 9.68 29.55 -6.55
C ASN A 832 10.00 29.29 -5.08
N PHE A 833 11.20 29.68 -4.64
CA PHE A 833 11.66 29.43 -3.29
C PHE A 833 11.24 30.54 -2.32
N VAL A 834 10.80 30.13 -1.13
CA VAL A 834 10.37 31.01 -0.03
C VAL A 834 10.96 30.49 1.28
N GLY A 835 10.86 31.27 2.37
CA GLY A 835 11.34 30.83 3.68
C GLY A 835 10.69 29.52 4.12
N GLY A 836 11.47 28.42 4.11
CA GLY A 836 11.02 27.07 4.51
C GLY A 836 10.32 26.24 3.43
N GLY A 837 10.31 26.64 2.15
CA GLY A 837 9.62 25.85 1.12
C GLY A 837 9.80 26.30 -0.32
N CYS A 838 9.15 25.57 -1.23
CA CYS A 838 9.14 25.80 -2.67
C CYS A 838 7.71 25.68 -3.23
N ILE A 839 7.35 26.60 -4.12
CA ILE A 839 6.16 26.48 -4.97
C ILE A 839 6.64 26.12 -6.38
N LEU A 840 6.46 24.85 -6.76
CA LEU A 840 6.69 24.40 -8.13
C LEU A 840 5.46 24.76 -8.96
N ALA A 841 5.56 25.84 -9.73
CA ALA A 841 4.52 26.27 -10.65
C ALA A 841 4.80 25.65 -12.03
N THR A 842 3.80 25.00 -12.63
CA THR A 842 3.92 24.28 -13.91
C THR A 842 2.77 24.61 -14.85
N ASN A 843 3.10 24.83 -16.12
CA ASN A 843 2.19 25.05 -17.23
C ASN A 843 2.43 23.98 -18.29
N PHE A 844 1.37 23.26 -18.67
CA PHE A 844 1.39 22.30 -19.76
C PHE A 844 0.42 22.76 -20.85
N ILE A 845 0.78 22.62 -22.13
CA ILE A 845 -0.13 22.97 -23.24
C ILE A 845 -1.31 21.99 -23.22
N HIS A 846 -2.52 22.49 -23.01
CA HIS A 846 -3.70 21.63 -22.81
C HIS A 846 -4.07 20.83 -24.08
N THR A 847 -3.72 21.34 -25.25
CA THR A 847 -3.84 20.64 -26.55
C THR A 847 -2.80 19.51 -26.69
N CYS A 848 -1.69 19.52 -25.94
CA CYS A 848 -0.74 18.41 -25.88
C CYS A 848 -1.08 17.38 -24.79
N LEU A 849 -1.61 17.82 -23.65
CA LEU A 849 -1.96 16.94 -22.52
C LEU A 849 -3.26 17.41 -21.87
N ASP A 850 -4.17 16.48 -21.57
CA ASP A 850 -5.28 16.77 -20.66
C ASP A 850 -4.87 16.58 -19.18
N ALA A 851 -5.85 16.67 -18.26
CA ALA A 851 -5.61 16.54 -16.83
C ALA A 851 -4.91 15.21 -16.44
N VAL A 852 -5.27 14.10 -17.08
CA VAL A 852 -4.66 12.79 -16.81
C VAL A 852 -3.24 12.75 -17.34
N GLY A 853 -3.02 13.21 -18.58
CA GLY A 853 -1.69 13.29 -19.18
C GLY A 853 -0.72 14.16 -18.38
N VAL A 854 -1.18 15.29 -17.84
CA VAL A 854 -0.33 16.14 -16.98
C VAL A 854 0.02 15.46 -15.66
N MET A 855 -0.88 14.68 -15.06
CA MET A 855 -0.53 13.90 -13.87
C MET A 855 0.48 12.79 -14.15
N VAL A 856 0.37 12.11 -15.31
CA VAL A 856 1.40 11.14 -15.76
C VAL A 856 2.76 11.82 -15.93
N ALA A 857 2.81 12.98 -16.60
CA ALA A 857 4.06 13.73 -16.81
C ALA A 857 4.72 14.16 -15.48
N ILE A 858 3.94 14.68 -14.54
CA ILE A 858 4.46 15.13 -13.24
C ILE A 858 4.86 13.94 -12.37
N ARG A 859 4.12 12.83 -12.42
CA ARG A 859 4.51 11.60 -11.72
C ARG A 859 5.84 11.06 -12.24
N VAL A 860 6.04 10.93 -13.56
CA VAL A 860 7.32 10.50 -14.14
C VAL A 860 8.48 11.43 -13.72
N TRP A 861 8.27 12.75 -13.67
CA TRP A 861 9.28 13.68 -13.14
C TRP A 861 9.57 13.45 -11.65
N ALA A 862 8.55 13.18 -10.84
CA ALA A 862 8.69 12.90 -9.42
C ALA A 862 9.45 11.58 -9.14
N GLU A 863 9.12 10.50 -9.87
CA GLU A 863 9.84 9.23 -9.81
C GLU A 863 11.29 9.38 -10.31
N CYS A 864 11.53 10.14 -11.37
CA CYS A 864 12.89 10.49 -11.83
C CYS A 864 13.72 11.25 -10.78
N CYS A 865 13.10 12.05 -9.90
CA CYS A 865 13.79 12.66 -8.76
C CYS A 865 14.15 11.61 -7.70
N ARG A 866 13.20 10.74 -7.31
CA ARG A 866 13.46 9.62 -6.36
C ARG A 866 14.61 8.73 -6.83
N TYR A 867 14.64 8.36 -8.11
CA TYR A 867 15.68 7.52 -8.70
C TYR A 867 17.07 8.14 -8.54
N LEU A 868 17.21 9.45 -8.76
CA LEU A 868 18.48 10.18 -8.62
C LEU A 868 18.91 10.36 -7.16
N ASP A 869 18.00 10.20 -6.20
CA ASP A 869 18.28 10.12 -4.76
C ASP A 869 18.63 8.70 -4.27
N GLY A 870 18.66 7.70 -5.17
CA GLY A 870 19.03 6.32 -4.85
C GLY A 870 17.87 5.36 -4.61
N ASP A 871 16.64 5.75 -4.95
CA ASP A 871 15.50 4.84 -4.97
C ASP A 871 15.54 3.94 -6.22
N GLU A 872 16.18 2.78 -6.09
CA GLU A 872 16.30 1.78 -7.17
C GLU A 872 14.93 1.22 -7.63
N THR A 873 13.82 1.50 -6.93
CA THR A 873 12.47 1.09 -7.33
C THR A 873 11.74 2.15 -8.18
N ALA A 874 12.29 3.35 -8.30
CA ALA A 874 11.70 4.47 -9.05
C ALA A 874 12.04 4.42 -10.55
N THR A 875 11.82 3.26 -11.18
CA THR A 875 12.20 2.95 -12.57
C THR A 875 11.26 3.54 -13.63
N CYS A 876 10.02 3.90 -13.25
CA CYS A 876 8.90 4.22 -14.14
C CYS A 876 8.37 3.05 -15.00
N ASP A 877 8.61 1.78 -14.63
CA ASP A 877 8.23 0.59 -15.44
C ASP A 877 6.71 0.44 -15.72
N TRP A 878 5.86 1.24 -15.07
CA TRP A 878 4.41 1.31 -15.30
C TRP A 878 4.02 2.21 -16.50
N PHE A 879 4.97 2.93 -17.08
CA PHE A 879 4.75 3.87 -18.17
C PHE A 879 4.91 3.19 -19.54
N ASP A 880 3.85 3.19 -20.36
CA ASP A 880 3.90 2.62 -21.70
C ASP A 880 4.65 3.57 -22.66
N PRO A 881 5.65 3.11 -23.44
CA PRO A 881 6.41 3.95 -24.38
C PRO A 881 5.59 4.67 -25.46
N GLU A 882 4.37 4.19 -25.74
CA GLU A 882 3.40 4.76 -26.69
C GLU A 882 2.35 5.65 -26.00
N SER A 883 2.46 5.91 -24.68
CA SER A 883 1.56 6.80 -23.93
C SER A 883 1.48 8.22 -24.50
N PHE A 884 2.55 8.70 -25.13
CA PHE A 884 2.61 10.01 -25.81
C PHE A 884 2.39 9.90 -27.33
N ASN A 885 2.02 8.73 -27.86
CA ASN A 885 1.78 8.58 -29.30
C ASN A 885 0.43 9.21 -29.68
N HIS A 886 0.45 10.48 -30.10
CA HIS A 886 -0.74 11.18 -30.55
C HIS A 886 -1.39 10.57 -31.79
N ASP A 887 -0.69 9.79 -32.62
CA ASP A 887 -1.31 9.12 -33.78
C ASP A 887 -2.14 7.86 -33.35
N LEU A 888 -1.93 7.34 -32.14
CA LEU A 888 -2.51 6.07 -31.66
C LEU A 888 -4.05 6.01 -31.67
N PRO A 889 -4.82 7.04 -31.26
CA PRO A 889 -6.27 7.01 -31.37
C PRO A 889 -6.78 6.88 -32.81
N GLU A 890 -6.11 7.49 -33.79
CA GLU A 890 -6.51 7.38 -35.20
C GLU A 890 -6.23 5.97 -35.74
N ILE A 891 -5.07 5.39 -35.39
CA ILE A 891 -4.71 4.00 -35.72
C ILE A 891 -5.76 3.03 -35.17
N ILE A 892 -6.19 3.20 -33.91
CA ILE A 892 -7.16 2.31 -33.27
C ILE A 892 -8.57 2.48 -33.87
N TRP A 893 -9.01 3.73 -34.10
CA TRP A 893 -10.32 4.01 -34.72
C TRP A 893 -10.44 3.44 -36.14
N GLU A 894 -9.34 3.46 -36.91
CA GLU A 894 -9.28 2.77 -38.21
C GLU A 894 -9.25 1.24 -38.06
N GLN A 895 -8.44 0.71 -37.12
CA GLN A 895 -8.29 -0.73 -36.91
C GLN A 895 -9.59 -1.40 -36.43
N GLU A 896 -10.35 -0.75 -35.55
CA GLU A 896 -11.58 -1.29 -34.95
C GLU A 896 -12.85 -0.96 -35.76
N GLY A 897 -12.70 -0.24 -36.88
CA GLY A 897 -13.75 -0.12 -37.89
C GLY A 897 -14.87 0.89 -37.57
N TYR A 898 -14.66 1.82 -36.64
CA TYR A 898 -15.63 2.89 -36.33
C TYR A 898 -15.73 3.99 -37.40
N ALA A 899 -15.01 3.84 -38.52
CA ALA A 899 -14.92 4.82 -39.58
C ALA A 899 -16.20 4.89 -40.45
N LYS A 900 -17.09 5.86 -40.17
CA LYS A 900 -18.30 6.12 -40.96
C LYS A 900 -18.34 7.52 -41.60
N PRO A 901 -19.15 7.73 -42.65
CA PRO A 901 -19.40 9.06 -43.23
C PRO A 901 -20.03 10.06 -42.26
N VAL A 902 -19.66 11.34 -42.37
CA VAL A 902 -20.14 12.46 -41.53
C VAL A 902 -21.67 12.58 -41.50
N HIS A 903 -22.35 12.20 -42.57
CA HIS A 903 -23.82 12.28 -42.69
C HIS A 903 -24.56 11.10 -42.04
N GLU A 904 -23.83 10.14 -41.47
CA GLU A 904 -24.33 9.01 -40.68
C GLU A 904 -24.05 9.19 -39.16
N VAL A 905 -23.47 10.34 -38.77
CA VAL A 905 -23.33 10.78 -37.37
C VAL A 905 -24.60 11.52 -36.94
N ASP A 906 -25.07 11.28 -35.71
CA ASP A 906 -26.19 12.04 -35.13
C ASP A 906 -25.81 13.54 -35.00
N PRO A 907 -26.61 14.48 -35.54
CA PRO A 907 -26.38 15.92 -35.37
C PRO A 907 -26.30 16.40 -33.91
N GLY A 908 -26.90 15.68 -32.95
CA GLY A 908 -26.78 15.96 -31.52
C GLY A 908 -25.38 15.69 -30.95
N THR A 909 -24.53 14.91 -31.63
CA THR A 909 -23.12 14.68 -31.22
C THR A 909 -22.31 15.98 -31.16
N TRP A 910 -22.66 17.00 -31.96
CA TRP A 910 -22.08 18.35 -31.84
C TRP A 910 -22.31 18.98 -30.45
N GLY A 911 -23.30 18.51 -29.68
CA GLY A 911 -23.55 18.91 -28.29
C GLY A 911 -22.43 18.55 -27.32
N PHE A 912 -21.57 17.58 -27.66
CA PHE A 912 -20.41 17.16 -26.86
C PHE A 912 -19.10 17.81 -27.30
N LEU A 913 -19.12 18.61 -28.39
CA LEU A 913 -17.96 19.26 -28.98
C LEU A 913 -17.84 20.74 -28.61
N PRO A 914 -16.63 21.30 -28.46
CA PRO A 914 -16.42 22.73 -28.34
C PRO A 914 -16.44 23.40 -29.73
N PHE A 915 -17.32 22.99 -30.65
CA PHE A 915 -17.37 23.48 -32.02
C PHE A 915 -18.82 23.59 -32.50
N THR A 916 -19.15 24.66 -33.24
CA THR A 916 -20.51 24.94 -33.72
C THR A 916 -20.67 24.62 -35.20
N THR A 917 -21.77 23.97 -35.58
CA THR A 917 -22.14 23.69 -36.99
C THR A 917 -22.36 24.97 -37.81
N GLU A 918 -22.30 24.86 -39.15
CA GLU A 918 -22.67 25.96 -40.04
C GLU A 918 -24.11 26.44 -39.84
N ILE A 919 -25.03 25.55 -39.43
CA ILE A 919 -26.42 25.91 -39.07
C ILE A 919 -26.42 26.80 -37.83
N GLY A 920 -25.64 26.47 -36.80
CA GLY A 920 -25.43 27.33 -35.63
C GLY A 920 -24.83 28.69 -35.99
N VAL A 921 -23.91 28.73 -36.96
CA VAL A 921 -23.34 29.99 -37.49
C VAL A 921 -24.38 30.79 -38.27
N ASN A 922 -25.25 30.17 -39.06
CA ASN A 922 -26.30 30.84 -39.84
C ASN A 922 -27.45 31.38 -38.97
N LEU A 923 -27.82 30.65 -37.90
CA LEU A 923 -28.71 31.16 -36.84
C LEU A 923 -28.09 32.38 -36.16
N ARG A 924 -26.82 32.27 -35.74
CA ARG A 924 -26.05 33.34 -35.08
C ARG A 924 -25.83 34.58 -35.96
N ASN A 925 -25.81 34.44 -37.28
CA ASN A 925 -25.73 35.54 -38.24
C ASN A 925 -27.08 36.21 -38.55
N GLY A 926 -28.21 35.68 -38.04
CA GLY A 926 -29.55 36.18 -38.35
C GLY A 926 -30.00 35.96 -39.79
N THR A 927 -29.35 35.03 -40.51
CA THR A 927 -29.60 34.75 -41.93
C THR A 927 -30.46 33.50 -42.18
N ALA A 928 -30.75 32.71 -41.14
CA ALA A 928 -31.67 31.58 -41.21
C ALA A 928 -33.12 32.04 -41.44
N SER A 929 -33.84 31.36 -42.32
CA SER A 929 -35.26 31.62 -42.57
C SER A 929 -36.14 31.02 -41.47
N HIS A 930 -37.35 31.58 -41.31
CA HIS A 930 -38.31 31.13 -40.30
C HIS A 930 -38.73 29.65 -40.46
N ASN A 931 -38.64 29.11 -41.69
CA ASN A 931 -38.89 27.69 -41.95
C ASN A 931 -37.72 26.80 -41.51
N GLU A 932 -36.47 27.22 -41.70
CA GLU A 932 -35.29 26.43 -41.30
C GLU A 932 -35.27 26.20 -39.78
N ILE A 933 -35.60 27.24 -39.01
CA ILE A 933 -35.79 27.18 -37.55
C ILE A 933 -36.83 26.10 -37.20
N MET A 934 -38.04 26.19 -37.75
CA MET A 934 -39.12 25.23 -37.46
C MET A 934 -38.90 23.82 -38.03
N THR A 935 -37.89 23.61 -38.89
CA THR A 935 -37.45 22.26 -39.32
C THR A 935 -36.33 21.69 -38.46
N ALA A 936 -35.51 22.53 -37.82
CA ALA A 936 -34.55 22.08 -36.80
C ALA A 936 -35.25 21.67 -35.49
N GLU A 937 -36.34 22.36 -35.14
CA GLU A 937 -37.15 22.12 -33.94
C GLU A 937 -38.11 20.91 -34.03
N LYS A 938 -38.03 20.11 -35.09
CA LYS A 938 -38.89 18.93 -35.28
C LYS A 938 -38.09 17.64 -35.37
N PRO A 939 -37.87 16.95 -34.23
CA PRO A 939 -37.47 15.55 -34.24
C PRO A 939 -38.45 14.74 -35.10
N ARG A 940 -37.91 13.84 -35.93
CA ARG A 940 -38.67 12.62 -36.25
C ARG A 940 -38.70 11.81 -34.97
N ALA A 941 -39.89 11.62 -34.40
CA ALA A 941 -40.04 10.91 -33.13
C ALA A 941 -39.72 9.42 -33.31
N THR A 942 -38.46 9.09 -33.03
CA THR A 942 -37.88 7.76 -32.80
C THR A 942 -37.06 7.90 -31.52
N GLN A 943 -37.12 6.93 -30.61
CA GLN A 943 -36.63 7.10 -29.23
C GLN A 943 -35.10 7.30 -29.12
N ASN A 944 -34.33 6.82 -30.10
CA ASN A 944 -32.87 6.78 -30.07
C ASN A 944 -32.24 7.93 -30.88
N THR A 945 -32.48 9.20 -30.51
CA THR A 945 -31.75 10.35 -31.09
C THR A 945 -31.30 11.34 -30.02
N LEU A 946 -30.09 11.87 -30.17
CA LEU A 946 -29.47 12.77 -29.21
C LEU A 946 -30.19 14.14 -29.18
N PRO A 947 -30.23 14.82 -28.01
CA PRO A 947 -30.76 16.16 -27.93
C PRO A 947 -29.95 17.14 -28.79
N PRO A 948 -30.59 18.18 -29.37
CA PRO A 948 -29.89 19.16 -30.19
C PRO A 948 -28.83 19.90 -29.36
N ALA A 949 -27.67 20.16 -29.97
CA ALA A 949 -26.56 20.85 -29.35
C ALA A 949 -26.99 22.19 -28.71
N PRO A 950 -26.71 22.44 -27.41
CA PRO A 950 -27.12 23.69 -26.75
C PRO A 950 -26.59 24.92 -27.48
N VAL A 951 -27.48 25.84 -27.85
CA VAL A 951 -27.13 27.06 -28.60
C VAL A 951 -26.70 28.16 -27.62
N PHE A 952 -25.48 28.64 -27.76
CA PHE A 952 -24.94 29.76 -26.98
C PHE A 952 -24.16 30.77 -27.85
N PRO A 953 -23.99 32.03 -27.41
CA PRO A 953 -23.25 33.03 -28.17
C PRO A 953 -21.75 32.74 -28.25
N GLY A 954 -21.32 31.98 -29.26
CA GLY A 954 -19.90 31.75 -29.53
C GLY A 954 -19.15 33.05 -29.90
N SER A 955 -17.82 33.04 -29.76
CA SER A 955 -16.96 34.10 -30.31
C SER A 955 -16.72 33.90 -31.81
N SER A 956 -16.33 34.95 -32.53
CA SER A 956 -15.79 34.85 -33.91
C SER A 956 -14.25 34.87 -33.94
N VAL A 957 -13.63 35.20 -32.80
CA VAL A 957 -12.17 35.29 -32.60
C VAL A 957 -11.82 34.43 -31.37
N TRP A 958 -10.90 33.49 -31.55
CA TRP A 958 -10.34 32.72 -30.43
C TRP A 958 -8.92 33.21 -30.09
N PRO A 959 -8.57 33.37 -28.79
CA PRO A 959 -9.45 33.43 -27.63
C PRO A 959 -10.31 34.70 -27.63
N ALA A 960 -11.50 34.64 -27.00
CA ALA A 960 -12.32 35.83 -26.80
C ALA A 960 -11.56 36.93 -26.05
N ALA A 961 -11.77 38.20 -26.43
CA ALA A 961 -11.04 39.34 -25.89
C ALA A 961 -11.25 39.49 -24.36
N PRO A 962 -10.26 39.97 -23.59
CA PRO A 962 -10.44 40.19 -22.16
C PRO A 962 -11.53 41.23 -21.89
N SER A 963 -12.46 40.92 -21.00
CA SER A 963 -13.38 41.88 -20.41
C SER A 963 -12.63 43.02 -19.72
N GLU A 964 -13.24 44.21 -19.67
CA GLU A 964 -12.76 45.32 -18.84
C GLU A 964 -12.86 44.99 -17.34
N ARG A 965 -13.78 44.09 -16.98
CA ARG A 965 -13.93 43.56 -15.61
C ARG A 965 -13.04 42.34 -15.40
N SER A 966 -12.62 42.14 -14.15
CA SER A 966 -11.97 40.91 -13.70
C SER A 966 -12.77 40.30 -12.55
N LEU A 967 -12.75 38.97 -12.48
CA LEU A 967 -13.16 38.23 -11.28
C LEU A 967 -12.04 38.27 -10.24
N ASN A 968 -12.41 38.04 -8.98
CA ASN A 968 -11.49 37.73 -7.89
C ASN A 968 -11.69 36.26 -7.49
N THR A 969 -10.61 35.57 -7.09
CA THR A 969 -10.72 34.20 -6.56
C THR A 969 -11.46 34.23 -5.24
N THR A 970 -12.42 33.33 -5.09
CA THR A 970 -13.12 33.06 -3.85
C THR A 970 -13.13 31.55 -3.60
N VAL A 971 -12.88 31.14 -2.35
CA VAL A 971 -12.86 29.73 -1.92
C VAL A 971 -13.86 29.52 -0.78
N PHE A 972 -14.73 28.53 -0.93
CA PHE A 972 -15.63 28.06 0.13
C PHE A 972 -15.29 26.62 0.53
N LEU A 973 -15.28 26.32 1.82
CA LEU A 973 -15.22 24.95 2.34
C LEU A 973 -16.63 24.36 2.42
N LEU A 974 -16.81 23.20 1.81
CA LEU A 974 -17.94 22.31 2.03
C LEU A 974 -17.43 21.12 2.86
N SER A 975 -17.65 21.14 4.18
CA SER A 975 -17.10 20.13 5.10
C SER A 975 -17.69 18.73 4.85
N GLY A 976 -16.99 17.67 5.29
CA GLY A 976 -17.51 16.30 5.18
C GLY A 976 -18.87 16.10 5.85
N GLU A 977 -19.13 16.78 6.96
CA GLU A 977 -20.46 16.83 7.59
C GLU A 977 -21.49 17.52 6.69
N SER A 978 -21.15 18.65 6.06
CA SER A 978 -22.02 19.33 5.10
C SER A 978 -22.32 18.48 3.87
N ILE A 979 -21.33 17.75 3.33
CA ILE A 979 -21.52 16.80 2.22
C ILE A 979 -22.43 15.64 2.67
N HIS A 980 -22.25 15.10 3.87
CA HIS A 980 -23.13 14.06 4.39
C HIS A 980 -24.58 14.56 4.56
N ARG A 981 -24.77 15.77 5.12
CA ARG A 981 -26.11 16.40 5.26
C ARG A 981 -26.76 16.64 3.89
N LEU A 982 -26.02 17.18 2.92
CA LEU A 982 -26.48 17.32 1.52
C LEU A 982 -26.87 15.97 0.91
N LYS A 983 -26.11 14.90 1.16
CA LYS A 983 -26.47 13.55 0.68
C LYS A 983 -27.79 13.08 1.27
N GLN A 984 -27.99 13.22 2.58
CA GLN A 984 -29.22 12.79 3.26
C GLN A 984 -30.44 13.61 2.79
N GLU A 985 -30.31 14.93 2.63
CA GLU A 985 -31.38 15.81 2.15
C GLU A 985 -31.67 15.67 0.63
N ALA A 986 -30.77 15.04 -0.12
CA ALA A 986 -30.92 14.74 -1.55
C ALA A 986 -31.36 13.28 -1.83
N LEU A 987 -31.57 12.45 -0.81
CA LEU A 987 -32.21 11.13 -1.00
C LEU A 987 -33.65 11.32 -1.53
N PRO A 988 -34.13 10.43 -2.42
CA PRO A 988 -35.45 10.57 -3.02
C PRO A 988 -36.56 10.36 -1.98
N ASP A 989 -37.55 11.26 -2.01
CA ASP A 989 -38.85 11.05 -1.36
C ASP A 989 -39.46 9.74 -1.90
N THR A 990 -39.96 8.88 -1.01
CA THR A 990 -40.13 7.43 -1.27
C THR A 990 -41.34 7.08 -2.14
N GLY A 991 -41.39 7.54 -3.39
CA GLY A 991 -42.57 7.41 -4.26
C GLY A 991 -42.38 7.56 -5.77
N VAL A 992 -41.15 7.71 -6.29
CA VAL A 992 -40.90 7.83 -7.74
C VAL A 992 -39.70 6.96 -8.15
N LYS A 993 -39.91 5.95 -9.01
CA LYS A 993 -38.79 5.25 -9.69
C LYS A 993 -38.07 6.25 -10.61
N GLY A 994 -36.75 6.30 -10.55
CA GLY A 994 -35.93 7.19 -11.38
C GLY A 994 -34.46 7.20 -10.97
N VAL A 995 -33.62 7.77 -11.84
CA VAL A 995 -32.16 7.60 -11.81
C VAL A 995 -31.51 7.94 -10.46
N SER A 996 -30.64 7.04 -10.00
CA SER A 996 -29.86 7.22 -8.77
C SER A 996 -28.79 8.32 -8.93
N VAL A 997 -28.59 9.15 -7.89
CA VAL A 997 -27.67 10.29 -7.94
C VAL A 997 -26.50 10.12 -6.97
N SER A 998 -25.29 10.31 -7.48
CA SER A 998 -24.05 10.14 -6.69
C SER A 998 -23.72 11.38 -5.85
N VAL A 999 -22.78 11.23 -4.90
CA VAL A 999 -22.24 12.36 -4.13
C VAL A 999 -21.57 13.40 -5.03
N ILE A 1000 -20.95 12.97 -6.13
CA ILE A 1000 -20.35 13.84 -7.13
C ILE A 1000 -21.43 14.68 -7.84
N ASP A 1001 -22.55 14.06 -8.23
CA ASP A 1001 -23.67 14.77 -8.87
C ASP A 1001 -24.29 15.80 -7.92
N ILE A 1002 -24.45 15.45 -6.63
CA ILE A 1002 -25.01 16.32 -5.60
C ILE A 1002 -24.11 17.54 -5.32
N VAL A 1003 -22.79 17.35 -5.20
CA VAL A 1003 -21.85 18.47 -4.98
C VAL A 1003 -21.76 19.38 -6.21
N GLN A 1004 -21.76 18.81 -7.43
CA GLN A 1004 -21.74 19.59 -8.67
C GLN A 1004 -23.06 20.36 -8.88
N ALA A 1005 -24.21 19.75 -8.58
CA ALA A 1005 -25.52 20.38 -8.61
C ALA A 1005 -25.62 21.57 -7.65
N PHE A 1006 -25.21 21.38 -6.40
CA PHE A 1006 -25.14 22.43 -5.39
C PHE A 1006 -24.24 23.59 -5.82
N PHE A 1007 -23.06 23.30 -6.39
CA PHE A 1007 -22.12 24.32 -6.81
C PHE A 1007 -22.57 25.08 -8.08
N TRP A 1008 -23.14 24.37 -9.07
CA TRP A 1008 -23.76 24.98 -10.25
C TRP A 1008 -24.89 25.93 -9.83
N ARG A 1009 -25.83 25.46 -8.99
CA ARG A 1009 -26.94 26.25 -8.46
C ARG A 1009 -26.46 27.54 -7.80
N ALA A 1010 -25.53 27.45 -6.85
CA ALA A 1010 -24.98 28.61 -6.15
C ALA A 1010 -24.29 29.61 -7.11
N SER A 1011 -23.51 29.10 -8.06
CA SER A 1011 -22.79 29.92 -9.05
C SER A 1011 -23.72 30.66 -10.03
N ILE A 1012 -24.92 30.14 -10.30
CA ILE A 1012 -25.91 30.76 -11.19
C ILE A 1012 -26.87 31.65 -10.39
N ARG A 1013 -27.38 31.19 -9.25
CA ARG A 1013 -28.35 31.94 -8.44
C ARG A 1013 -27.77 33.26 -7.95
N SER A 1014 -26.49 33.30 -7.55
CA SER A 1014 -25.80 34.55 -7.20
C SER A 1014 -25.77 35.57 -8.36
N ARG A 1015 -25.45 35.12 -9.59
CA ARG A 1015 -25.49 35.94 -10.80
C ARG A 1015 -26.92 36.37 -11.18
N TYR A 1016 -27.89 35.46 -11.10
CA TYR A 1016 -29.30 35.73 -11.36
C TYR A 1016 -29.89 36.75 -10.38
N ARG A 1017 -29.54 36.66 -9.09
CA ARG A 1017 -29.90 37.66 -8.07
C ARG A 1017 -29.30 39.03 -8.39
N VAL A 1018 -28.02 39.11 -8.79
CA VAL A 1018 -27.42 40.36 -9.30
C VAL A 1018 -28.19 40.91 -10.52
N ALA A 1019 -28.53 40.04 -11.47
CA ALA A 1019 -29.24 40.41 -12.69
C ALA A 1019 -30.64 40.98 -12.40
N LYS A 1020 -31.45 40.32 -11.56
CA LYS A 1020 -32.78 40.80 -11.17
C LYS A 1020 -32.73 41.97 -10.18
N GLU A 1021 -32.10 41.79 -9.02
CA GLU A 1021 -32.19 42.71 -7.88
C GLU A 1021 -31.42 44.02 -8.10
N ILE A 1022 -30.28 43.98 -8.81
CA ILE A 1022 -29.44 45.17 -9.04
C ILE A 1022 -29.64 45.71 -10.46
N ARG A 1023 -29.61 44.82 -11.48
CA ARG A 1023 -29.61 45.24 -12.89
C ARG A 1023 -31.01 45.30 -13.54
N ASN A 1024 -32.06 44.90 -12.82
CA ASN A 1024 -33.46 44.88 -13.28
C ASN A 1024 -33.65 44.11 -14.61
N GLN A 1025 -32.86 43.06 -14.83
CA GLN A 1025 -32.96 42.18 -16.00
C GLN A 1025 -34.09 41.16 -15.82
N THR A 1026 -34.78 40.84 -16.91
CA THR A 1026 -35.85 39.84 -16.97
C THR A 1026 -35.43 38.70 -17.90
N PHE A 1027 -35.53 37.46 -17.41
CA PHE A 1027 -35.27 36.25 -18.19
C PHE A 1027 -36.58 35.73 -18.79
N GLN A 1028 -36.54 35.19 -20.01
CA GLN A 1028 -37.66 34.43 -20.58
C GLN A 1028 -37.67 32.98 -20.03
N PRO A 1029 -38.83 32.29 -20.00
CA PRO A 1029 -38.91 30.91 -19.47
C PRO A 1029 -38.06 29.88 -20.21
N ASP A 1030 -37.67 30.18 -21.46
CA ASP A 1030 -36.83 29.37 -22.34
C ASP A 1030 -35.33 29.72 -22.27
N GLU A 1031 -34.92 30.73 -21.50
CA GLU A 1031 -33.49 31.03 -21.31
C GLU A 1031 -32.83 29.95 -20.41
N LEU A 1032 -31.92 29.18 -21.00
CA LEU A 1032 -31.23 28.07 -20.34
C LEU A 1032 -29.91 28.48 -19.72
N SER A 1033 -29.59 27.88 -18.57
CA SER A 1033 -28.22 27.75 -18.06
C SER A 1033 -27.61 26.47 -18.61
N ILE A 1034 -26.39 26.56 -19.13
CA ILE A 1034 -25.57 25.41 -19.54
C ILE A 1034 -24.49 25.19 -18.46
N LEU A 1035 -24.32 23.94 -18.03
CA LEU A 1035 -23.14 23.50 -17.28
C LEU A 1035 -22.27 22.63 -18.18
N GLU A 1036 -21.05 23.09 -18.45
CA GLU A 1036 -20.04 22.32 -19.18
C GLU A 1036 -19.18 21.51 -18.20
N MET A 1037 -19.01 20.22 -18.46
CA MET A 1037 -18.20 19.31 -17.65
C MET A 1037 -17.34 18.44 -18.58
N PRO A 1038 -16.01 18.64 -18.61
CA PRO A 1038 -15.11 17.74 -19.34
C PRO A 1038 -15.11 16.35 -18.71
N ILE A 1039 -15.30 15.31 -19.52
CA ILE A 1039 -15.31 13.90 -19.12
C ILE A 1039 -14.20 13.15 -19.87
N ASP A 1040 -13.46 12.29 -19.17
CA ASP A 1040 -12.38 11.48 -19.75
C ASP A 1040 -12.93 10.37 -20.66
N GLY A 1041 -12.68 10.52 -21.96
CA GLY A 1041 -13.03 9.55 -22.98
C GLY A 1041 -11.98 8.48 -23.25
N ARG A 1042 -10.89 8.34 -22.49
CA ARG A 1042 -10.07 7.10 -22.51
C ARG A 1042 -10.95 5.90 -22.22
N ALA A 1043 -11.68 6.00 -21.11
CA ALA A 1043 -12.73 5.06 -20.74
C ALA A 1043 -14.00 5.19 -21.60
N TYR A 1044 -13.96 5.90 -22.74
CA TYR A 1044 -14.99 5.95 -23.79
C TYR A 1044 -14.43 5.78 -25.23
N PHE A 1045 -13.22 5.23 -25.39
CA PHE A 1045 -12.61 5.01 -26.71
C PHE A 1045 -12.30 3.52 -26.92
N SER A 1046 -11.05 3.11 -26.75
CA SER A 1046 -10.62 1.72 -26.92
C SER A 1046 -9.52 1.36 -25.92
N SER A 1047 -9.25 0.07 -25.83
CA SER A 1047 -8.37 -0.62 -24.90
C SER A 1047 -7.00 -1.00 -25.44
N LEU A 1048 -6.82 -0.83 -26.75
CA LEU A 1048 -5.51 -0.80 -27.38
C LEU A 1048 -4.76 0.51 -27.05
N LEU A 1049 -5.43 1.42 -26.34
CA LEU A 1049 -4.89 2.63 -25.74
C LEU A 1049 -4.37 2.33 -24.31
N PRO A 1050 -3.10 2.62 -23.99
CA PRO A 1050 -2.55 2.42 -22.66
C PRO A 1050 -3.29 3.19 -21.56
N SER A 1051 -3.32 2.65 -20.34
CA SER A 1051 -3.85 3.34 -19.16
C SER A 1051 -3.09 4.61 -18.80
N SER A 1052 -1.82 4.70 -19.19
CA SER A 1052 -0.93 5.86 -19.05
C SER A 1052 -1.05 6.89 -20.19
N TYR A 1053 -1.96 6.72 -21.16
CA TYR A 1053 -2.09 7.59 -22.33
C TYR A 1053 -2.29 9.09 -21.99
N MET A 1054 -1.51 9.96 -22.63
CA MET A 1054 -1.33 11.35 -22.22
C MET A 1054 -2.04 12.38 -23.11
N GLY A 1055 -2.32 12.04 -24.37
CA GLY A 1055 -3.08 12.89 -25.29
C GLY A 1055 -4.55 13.05 -24.88
N SER A 1056 -5.25 13.97 -25.53
CA SER A 1056 -6.67 14.21 -25.21
C SER A 1056 -7.57 13.07 -25.69
N LEU A 1057 -8.54 12.70 -24.87
CA LEU A 1057 -9.78 12.05 -25.31
C LEU A 1057 -11.01 12.70 -24.64
N LEU A 1058 -10.94 13.99 -24.31
CA LEU A 1058 -12.03 14.67 -23.58
C LEU A 1058 -13.27 14.86 -24.45
N VAL A 1059 -14.44 14.65 -23.84
CA VAL A 1059 -15.76 15.03 -24.36
C VAL A 1059 -16.49 15.93 -23.38
N MET A 1060 -17.33 16.84 -23.87
CA MET A 1060 -18.01 17.82 -23.03
C MET A 1060 -19.42 17.35 -22.66
N ASN A 1061 -19.64 16.92 -21.41
CA ASN A 1061 -21.00 16.80 -20.90
C ASN A 1061 -21.64 18.19 -20.80
N ARG A 1062 -22.89 18.34 -21.24
CA ARG A 1062 -23.62 19.61 -21.23
C ARG A 1062 -25.07 19.49 -20.71
N PRO A 1063 -25.28 19.18 -19.42
CA PRO A 1063 -26.58 19.38 -18.77
C PRO A 1063 -27.05 20.84 -18.92
N VAL A 1064 -28.36 21.00 -19.13
CA VAL A 1064 -29.03 22.30 -19.27
C VAL A 1064 -30.27 22.36 -18.39
N MET A 1065 -30.57 23.54 -17.83
CA MET A 1065 -31.78 23.80 -17.05
C MET A 1065 -32.21 25.26 -17.24
N PRO A 1066 -33.51 25.59 -17.35
CA PRO A 1066 -33.98 26.97 -17.40
C PRO A 1066 -33.47 27.78 -16.20
N ILE A 1067 -32.98 29.00 -16.44
CA ILE A 1067 -32.31 29.81 -15.40
C ILE A 1067 -33.26 30.04 -14.21
N GLU A 1068 -34.53 30.33 -14.48
CA GLU A 1068 -35.53 30.56 -13.43
C GLU A 1068 -35.79 29.29 -12.60
N THR A 1069 -35.82 28.11 -13.22
CA THR A 1069 -35.98 26.80 -12.54
C THR A 1069 -34.75 26.46 -11.70
N LEU A 1070 -33.53 26.68 -12.20
CA LEU A 1070 -32.31 26.42 -11.45
C LEU A 1070 -32.20 27.33 -10.22
N CYS A 1071 -32.67 28.58 -10.33
CA CYS A 1071 -32.60 29.58 -9.26
C CYS A 1071 -33.79 29.56 -8.28
N SER A 1072 -34.95 29.04 -8.71
CA SER A 1072 -36.17 28.90 -7.88
C SER A 1072 -35.88 28.13 -6.59
N PRO A 1073 -36.39 28.55 -5.42
CA PRO A 1073 -36.23 27.82 -4.16
C PRO A 1073 -37.05 26.51 -4.10
N GLU A 1074 -38.06 26.36 -4.95
CA GLU A 1074 -38.89 25.14 -5.03
C GLU A 1074 -38.15 23.94 -5.66
N THR A 1075 -37.11 24.18 -6.46
CA THR A 1075 -36.25 23.13 -7.03
C THR A 1075 -35.37 22.48 -5.95
N ASN A 1076 -35.26 21.15 -5.94
CA ASN A 1076 -34.36 20.41 -5.04
C ASN A 1076 -32.98 20.17 -5.71
N ILE A 1077 -31.89 20.16 -4.93
CA ILE A 1077 -30.56 19.72 -5.35
C ILE A 1077 -30.61 18.33 -6.00
N SER A 1078 -31.44 17.41 -5.51
CA SER A 1078 -31.61 16.08 -6.11
C SER A 1078 -32.11 16.12 -7.56
N GLN A 1079 -33.00 17.05 -7.90
CA GLN A 1079 -33.49 17.23 -9.28
C GLN A 1079 -32.40 17.76 -10.20
N ILE A 1080 -31.57 18.70 -9.72
CA ILE A 1080 -30.44 19.27 -10.46
C ILE A 1080 -29.34 18.20 -10.65
N ALA A 1081 -29.07 17.40 -9.61
CA ALA A 1081 -28.14 16.27 -9.67
C ALA A 1081 -28.62 15.20 -10.67
N ARG A 1082 -29.93 14.95 -10.74
CA ARG A 1082 -30.50 14.02 -11.72
C ARG A 1082 -30.32 14.53 -13.15
N VAL A 1083 -30.51 15.83 -13.43
CA VAL A 1083 -30.22 16.42 -14.76
C VAL A 1083 -28.75 16.31 -15.15
N ILE A 1084 -27.81 16.41 -14.20
CA ILE A 1084 -26.37 16.16 -14.46
C ILE A 1084 -26.14 14.69 -14.85
N ARG A 1085 -26.78 13.76 -14.12
CA ARG A 1085 -26.68 12.31 -14.33
C ARG A 1085 -27.34 11.86 -15.65
N GLU A 1086 -28.56 12.33 -15.95
CA GLU A 1086 -29.27 12.14 -17.23
C GLU A 1086 -28.47 12.66 -18.43
N ALA A 1087 -27.64 13.69 -18.26
CA ALA A 1087 -26.75 14.17 -19.31
C ALA A 1087 -25.47 13.34 -19.44
N ALA A 1088 -24.91 12.88 -18.30
CA ALA A 1088 -23.72 12.03 -18.27
C ALA A 1088 -23.97 10.62 -18.86
N ALA A 1089 -25.17 10.08 -18.69
CA ALA A 1089 -25.63 8.83 -19.31
C ALA A 1089 -25.37 8.79 -20.83
N ARG A 1090 -25.60 9.92 -21.50
CA ARG A 1090 -25.51 10.09 -22.97
C ARG A 1090 -24.08 10.18 -23.50
N ILE A 1091 -23.06 9.90 -22.69
CA ILE A 1091 -21.65 9.88 -23.13
C ILE A 1091 -21.25 8.45 -23.41
N THR A 1092 -21.17 8.12 -24.69
CA THR A 1092 -21.12 6.75 -25.20
C THR A 1092 -19.94 6.61 -26.18
N PRO A 1093 -19.11 5.55 -26.27
CA PRO A 1093 -18.26 5.32 -27.43
C PRO A 1093 -18.92 5.39 -28.80
N SER A 1094 -20.23 5.15 -28.97
CA SER A 1094 -20.90 5.55 -30.21
C SER A 1094 -20.80 7.09 -30.39
N VAL A 1095 -21.18 7.87 -29.38
CA VAL A 1095 -20.99 9.33 -29.30
C VAL A 1095 -19.52 9.77 -29.37
N VAL A 1096 -18.55 9.05 -28.78
CA VAL A 1096 -17.13 9.45 -28.71
C VAL A 1096 -16.38 9.08 -29.99
N HIS A 1097 -16.68 7.95 -30.62
CA HIS A 1097 -16.19 7.63 -31.97
C HIS A 1097 -16.92 8.44 -33.05
N ASP A 1098 -18.19 8.82 -32.87
CA ASP A 1098 -18.88 9.82 -33.69
C ASP A 1098 -18.26 11.21 -33.50
N THR A 1099 -17.93 11.58 -32.27
CA THR A 1099 -17.21 12.82 -31.95
C THR A 1099 -15.85 12.83 -32.66
N PHE A 1100 -15.11 11.72 -32.62
CA PHE A 1100 -13.87 11.56 -33.39
C PHE A 1100 -14.11 11.62 -34.90
N THR A 1101 -15.22 11.07 -35.40
CA THR A 1101 -15.62 11.14 -36.83
C THR A 1101 -15.86 12.59 -37.26
N LEU A 1102 -16.61 13.36 -36.47
CA LEU A 1102 -16.86 14.78 -36.71
C LEU A 1102 -15.55 15.57 -36.69
N LEU A 1103 -14.74 15.44 -35.63
CA LEU A 1103 -13.44 16.09 -35.50
C LEU A 1103 -12.51 15.71 -36.67
N ARG A 1104 -12.44 14.44 -37.04
CA ARG A 1104 -11.64 13.96 -38.18
C ARG A 1104 -12.08 14.61 -39.50
N SER A 1105 -13.37 14.87 -39.68
CA SER A 1105 -13.92 15.52 -40.88
C SER A 1105 -13.73 17.03 -40.94
N MET A 1106 -13.47 17.70 -39.81
CA MET A 1106 -13.32 19.16 -39.76
C MET A 1106 -12.09 19.63 -40.54
N THR A 1107 -12.24 20.77 -41.22
CA THR A 1107 -11.17 21.45 -41.98
C THR A 1107 -10.64 22.72 -41.31
N ASP A 1108 -11.29 23.20 -40.23
CA ASP A 1108 -10.89 24.38 -39.46
C ASP A 1108 -11.14 24.18 -37.95
N TYR A 1109 -10.08 23.90 -37.19
CA TYR A 1109 -10.09 23.83 -35.72
C TYR A 1109 -9.87 25.19 -35.06
N SER A 1110 -9.62 26.28 -35.81
CA SER A 1110 -9.12 27.55 -35.24
C SER A 1110 -10.16 28.39 -34.47
N LYS A 1111 -11.34 27.83 -34.18
CA LYS A 1111 -12.50 28.52 -33.58
C LYS A 1111 -13.27 27.61 -32.60
N PRO A 1112 -12.65 27.13 -31.52
CA PRO A 1112 -13.41 26.48 -30.47
C PRO A 1112 -14.39 27.47 -29.81
N ALA A 1113 -15.50 26.94 -29.32
CA ALA A 1113 -16.61 27.64 -28.72
C ALA A 1113 -17.13 26.82 -27.53
N THR A 1114 -16.90 27.34 -26.32
CA THR A 1114 -17.43 26.81 -25.06
C THR A 1114 -18.40 27.82 -24.44
N ALA A 1115 -19.47 27.33 -23.84
CA ALA A 1115 -20.55 28.12 -23.26
C ALA A 1115 -20.08 28.96 -22.05
N ASN A 1116 -18.94 28.63 -21.46
CA ASN A 1116 -18.32 29.32 -20.34
C ASN A 1116 -17.53 30.60 -20.68
N MET A 1117 -17.42 30.96 -21.97
CA MET A 1117 -16.64 32.12 -22.42
C MET A 1117 -17.38 33.45 -22.21
N GLY A 1118 -16.64 34.48 -21.82
CA GLY A 1118 -17.17 35.76 -21.35
C GLY A 1118 -17.38 35.79 -19.83
N LEU A 1119 -17.98 36.85 -19.31
CA LEU A 1119 -18.27 37.01 -17.88
C LEU A 1119 -19.75 37.27 -17.57
N GLU A 1120 -20.53 37.78 -18.51
CA GLU A 1120 -21.89 38.33 -18.30
C GLU A 1120 -23.01 37.37 -18.77
N HIS A 1121 -22.74 36.06 -18.77
CA HIS A 1121 -23.65 35.00 -19.21
C HIS A 1121 -24.02 34.07 -18.04
N MET A 1122 -25.11 33.30 -18.17
CA MET A 1122 -25.61 32.38 -17.14
C MET A 1122 -25.22 30.92 -17.38
N ASN A 1123 -23.96 30.66 -17.76
CA ASN A 1123 -23.41 29.31 -17.88
C ASN A 1123 -22.27 29.08 -16.89
N ALA A 1124 -21.89 27.82 -16.67
CA ALA A 1124 -20.75 27.43 -15.87
C ALA A 1124 -19.91 26.38 -16.60
N MET A 1125 -18.65 26.23 -16.20
CA MET A 1125 -17.86 25.03 -16.48
C MET A 1125 -17.28 24.53 -15.16
N ILE A 1126 -17.46 23.25 -14.83
CA ILE A 1126 -16.89 22.61 -13.65
C ILE A 1126 -15.73 21.72 -14.06
N SER A 1127 -14.56 21.93 -13.42
CA SER A 1127 -13.53 20.91 -13.30
C SER A 1127 -13.64 20.28 -11.91
N ASN A 1128 -13.77 18.96 -11.85
CA ASN A 1128 -13.93 18.21 -10.61
C ASN A 1128 -12.65 17.41 -10.33
N MET A 1129 -11.98 17.74 -9.23
CA MET A 1129 -10.73 17.09 -8.80
C MET A 1129 -10.92 16.26 -7.53
N MET A 1130 -12.16 16.02 -7.06
CA MET A 1130 -12.45 15.40 -5.75
C MET A 1130 -11.70 14.09 -5.48
N LEU A 1131 -11.56 13.24 -6.50
CA LEU A 1131 -10.94 11.91 -6.39
C LEU A 1131 -9.41 11.95 -6.49
N PHE A 1132 -8.81 13.07 -6.92
CA PHE A 1132 -7.36 13.20 -7.08
C PHE A 1132 -6.64 13.22 -5.71
N GLN A 1133 -5.50 12.54 -5.60
CA GLN A 1133 -4.68 12.51 -4.38
C GLN A 1133 -3.29 13.07 -4.64
N THR A 1134 -2.84 14.03 -3.82
CA THR A 1134 -1.49 14.60 -3.96
C THR A 1134 -0.37 13.63 -3.54
N SER A 1135 -0.70 12.53 -2.85
CA SER A 1135 0.23 11.42 -2.53
C SER A 1135 0.78 10.71 -3.76
N ASP A 1136 0.03 10.72 -4.86
CA ASP A 1136 0.36 9.96 -6.07
C ASP A 1136 1.53 10.60 -6.84
N ILE A 1137 1.91 11.82 -6.42
CA ILE A 1137 3.09 12.55 -6.84
C ILE A 1137 4.05 12.59 -5.63
N SER A 1138 5.13 11.82 -5.68
CA SER A 1138 6.19 11.85 -4.65
C SER A 1138 7.55 12.03 -5.29
N PHE A 1139 8.15 13.21 -5.03
CA PHE A 1139 9.49 13.61 -5.48
C PHE A 1139 10.61 13.05 -4.60
N GLY A 1140 10.26 12.36 -3.50
CA GLY A 1140 11.19 11.80 -2.53
C GLY A 1140 11.44 12.71 -1.33
N ASP A 1141 11.47 12.11 -0.13
CA ASP A 1141 11.71 12.79 1.15
C ASP A 1141 13.22 13.04 1.40
N SER A 1142 13.96 13.41 0.35
CA SER A 1142 15.38 13.82 0.47
C SER A 1142 15.49 15.34 0.69
N LEU A 1143 14.71 16.10 -0.08
CA LEU A 1143 14.66 17.57 -0.08
C LEU A 1143 13.37 18.11 0.54
N PHE A 1144 12.24 17.50 0.17
CA PHE A 1144 10.91 17.97 0.52
C PHE A 1144 10.36 17.17 1.69
N GLU A 1145 9.86 17.85 2.72
CA GLU A 1145 9.34 17.22 3.95
C GLU A 1145 8.14 16.31 3.60
N GLY A 1146 8.33 14.99 3.67
CA GLY A 1146 7.34 13.98 3.29
C GLY A 1146 7.25 13.66 1.78
N GLY A 1147 8.10 14.27 0.94
CA GLY A 1147 8.28 13.95 -0.49
C GLY A 1147 7.13 14.32 -1.45
N SER A 1148 5.90 14.43 -0.98
CA SER A 1148 4.71 14.82 -1.76
C SER A 1148 4.29 16.27 -1.47
N PRO A 1149 3.60 16.95 -2.40
CA PRO A 1149 3.13 18.31 -2.17
C PRO A 1149 1.96 18.35 -1.16
N GLU A 1150 2.04 19.27 -0.19
CA GLU A 1150 1.01 19.47 0.83
C GLU A 1150 -0.29 20.02 0.25
N ALA A 1151 -0.20 20.76 -0.86
CA ALA A 1151 -1.32 21.27 -1.61
C ALA A 1151 -1.00 21.36 -3.11
N MET A 1152 -2.07 21.32 -3.91
CA MET A 1152 -2.07 21.66 -5.33
C MET A 1152 -3.17 22.69 -5.57
N ARG A 1153 -2.88 23.77 -6.29
CA ARG A 1153 -3.84 24.83 -6.65
C ARG A 1153 -3.77 25.13 -8.15
N PRO A 1154 -4.87 25.03 -8.92
CA PRO A 1154 -4.90 25.48 -10.31
C PRO A 1154 -4.78 27.00 -10.45
N GLN A 1155 -4.07 27.46 -11.47
CA GLN A 1155 -3.79 28.88 -11.75
C GLN A 1155 -4.98 29.57 -12.46
N ILE A 1156 -6.10 29.74 -11.73
CA ILE A 1156 -7.34 30.24 -12.33
C ILE A 1156 -7.39 31.75 -12.55
N GLU A 1157 -6.54 32.56 -11.90
CA GLU A 1157 -6.59 34.03 -12.03
C GLU A 1157 -6.29 34.45 -13.48
N ARG A 1158 -5.44 33.67 -14.15
CA ARG A 1158 -5.11 33.76 -15.57
C ARG A 1158 -6.33 33.66 -16.51
N GLY A 1159 -7.45 33.10 -16.05
CA GLY A 1159 -8.74 33.02 -16.77
C GLY A 1159 -9.73 34.14 -16.46
N HIS A 1160 -9.57 34.88 -15.35
CA HIS A 1160 -10.60 35.74 -14.74
C HIS A 1160 -11.17 36.88 -15.58
N ARG A 1161 -10.54 37.23 -16.70
CA ARG A 1161 -11.04 38.27 -17.63
C ARG A 1161 -11.67 37.68 -18.90
N ARG A 1162 -11.70 36.36 -19.08
CA ARG A 1162 -12.08 35.70 -20.35
C ARG A 1162 -13.17 34.65 -20.23
N PHE A 1163 -13.28 33.94 -19.10
CA PHE A 1163 -14.26 32.87 -18.93
C PHE A 1163 -14.67 32.67 -17.46
N ARG A 1164 -15.81 32.01 -17.26
CA ARG A 1164 -16.27 31.51 -15.96
C ARG A 1164 -15.78 30.07 -15.77
N PHE A 1165 -15.18 29.79 -14.62
CA PHE A 1165 -14.68 28.46 -14.26
C PHE A 1165 -14.94 28.19 -12.78
N LEU A 1166 -15.32 26.95 -12.50
CA LEU A 1166 -15.60 26.42 -11.17
C LEU A 1166 -14.66 25.22 -10.97
N VAL A 1167 -13.95 25.17 -9.85
CA VAL A 1167 -13.09 24.03 -9.49
C VAL A 1167 -13.56 23.45 -8.18
N ILE A 1168 -13.82 22.14 -8.16
CA ILE A 1168 -13.96 21.38 -6.92
C ILE A 1168 -12.59 20.77 -6.63
N SER A 1169 -11.94 21.24 -5.56
CA SER A 1169 -10.59 20.82 -5.18
C SER A 1169 -10.54 19.35 -4.74
N PRO A 1170 -9.35 18.72 -4.71
CA PRO A 1170 -9.14 17.41 -4.09
C PRO A 1170 -9.80 17.27 -2.72
N MET A 1171 -10.38 16.10 -2.45
CA MET A 1171 -11.05 15.84 -1.18
C MET A 1171 -10.04 15.81 -0.04
N ARG A 1172 -10.34 16.57 1.02
CA ARG A 1172 -9.50 16.76 2.19
C ARG A 1172 -9.53 15.52 3.08
N LYS A 1173 -8.52 15.37 3.95
CA LYS A 1173 -8.44 14.30 4.96
C LYS A 1173 -9.61 14.30 5.98
N ASP A 1174 -10.33 15.42 6.09
CA ASP A 1174 -11.56 15.58 6.88
C ASP A 1174 -12.86 15.24 6.12
N GLY A 1175 -12.73 14.73 4.88
CA GLY A 1175 -13.85 14.40 3.99
C GLY A 1175 -14.53 15.62 3.34
N GLY A 1176 -14.08 16.84 3.60
CA GLY A 1176 -14.58 18.05 2.94
C GLY A 1176 -13.94 18.33 1.58
N VAL A 1177 -14.52 19.27 0.83
CA VAL A 1177 -13.99 19.78 -0.45
C VAL A 1177 -13.96 21.29 -0.45
N GLU A 1178 -13.03 21.88 -1.21
CA GLU A 1178 -12.93 23.33 -1.40
C GLU A 1178 -13.45 23.74 -2.78
N LEU A 1179 -14.55 24.48 -2.77
CA LEU A 1179 -15.25 25.03 -3.93
C LEU A 1179 -14.62 26.37 -4.31
N VAL A 1180 -13.93 26.41 -5.44
CA VAL A 1180 -13.18 27.59 -5.92
C VAL A 1180 -13.87 28.18 -7.14
N LEU A 1181 -14.17 29.48 -7.11
CA LEU A 1181 -14.80 30.18 -8.22
C LEU A 1181 -14.38 31.66 -8.32
N GLY A 1182 -14.40 32.18 -9.55
CA GLY A 1182 -14.23 33.60 -9.82
C GLY A 1182 -15.53 34.39 -9.63
N THR A 1183 -15.55 35.33 -8.69
CA THR A 1183 -16.71 36.20 -8.37
C THR A 1183 -16.41 37.67 -8.62
N LEU A 1184 -17.41 38.42 -9.12
CA LEU A 1184 -17.46 39.87 -9.00
C LEU A 1184 -17.90 40.29 -7.58
N PRO A 1185 -17.58 41.51 -7.10
CA PRO A 1185 -17.93 41.95 -5.75
C PRO A 1185 -19.45 41.90 -5.45
N GLU A 1186 -20.30 42.23 -6.43
CA GLU A 1186 -21.75 42.15 -6.23
C GLU A 1186 -22.27 40.70 -6.19
N GLU A 1187 -21.59 39.75 -6.84
CA GLU A 1187 -21.95 38.32 -6.85
C GLU A 1187 -21.57 37.64 -5.54
N LEU A 1188 -20.41 37.99 -4.97
CA LEU A 1188 -20.00 37.50 -3.65
C LEU A 1188 -21.00 37.94 -2.56
N ASN A 1189 -21.48 39.18 -2.61
CA ASN A 1189 -22.51 39.66 -1.69
C ASN A 1189 -23.83 38.87 -1.82
N MET A 1190 -24.17 38.40 -3.02
CA MET A 1190 -25.33 37.52 -3.22
C MET A 1190 -25.08 36.09 -2.72
N LEU A 1191 -23.89 35.51 -2.90
CA LEU A 1191 -23.50 34.22 -2.31
C LEU A 1191 -23.53 34.25 -0.78
N MET A 1192 -22.98 35.30 -0.17
CA MET A 1192 -22.91 35.48 1.29
C MET A 1192 -24.26 35.81 1.94
N SER A 1193 -25.30 36.08 1.14
CA SER A 1193 -26.69 36.28 1.60
C SER A 1193 -27.63 35.16 1.14
N ASP A 1194 -27.09 34.04 0.64
CA ASP A 1194 -27.84 32.88 0.21
C ASP A 1194 -27.90 31.86 1.38
N GLU A 1195 -29.05 31.78 2.05
CA GLU A 1195 -29.24 30.95 3.25
C GLU A 1195 -29.08 29.43 2.96
N GLU A 1196 -29.47 28.97 1.76
CA GLU A 1196 -29.28 27.56 1.38
C GLU A 1196 -27.79 27.27 1.14
N PHE A 1197 -27.07 28.15 0.47
CA PHE A 1197 -25.63 27.97 0.24
C PHE A 1197 -24.84 28.03 1.56
N THR A 1198 -25.09 29.06 2.38
CA THR A 1198 -24.37 29.29 3.64
C THR A 1198 -24.73 28.31 4.77
N LYS A 1199 -25.83 27.55 4.66
CA LYS A 1199 -26.15 26.40 5.52
C LYS A 1199 -25.09 25.29 5.48
N TYR A 1200 -24.38 25.14 4.34
CA TYR A 1200 -23.42 24.07 4.10
C TYR A 1200 -21.99 24.58 3.83
N ALA A 1201 -21.85 25.69 3.11
CA ALA A 1201 -20.58 26.20 2.61
C ALA A 1201 -20.10 27.43 3.41
N VAL A 1202 -18.84 27.39 3.86
CA VAL A 1202 -18.22 28.46 4.67
C VAL A 1202 -17.11 29.14 3.87
N LEU A 1203 -17.11 30.48 3.81
CA LEU A 1203 -16.07 31.25 3.14
C LEU A 1203 -14.71 31.04 3.82
N LEU A 1204 -13.72 30.51 3.09
CA LEU A 1204 -12.33 30.40 3.54
C LEU A 1204 -11.50 31.60 3.08
N ASP A 1205 -11.58 31.94 1.80
CA ASP A 1205 -10.67 32.88 1.15
C ASP A 1205 -11.39 33.76 0.13
N HIS A 1206 -10.98 35.02 0.04
CA HIS A 1206 -11.37 35.94 -1.02
C HIS A 1206 -10.32 37.02 -1.20
N LYS A 1207 -9.80 37.16 -2.43
CA LYS A 1207 -8.85 38.21 -2.80
C LYS A 1207 -9.57 39.57 -2.78
N ARG A 1208 -9.31 40.37 -1.75
CA ARG A 1208 -9.86 41.74 -1.63
C ARG A 1208 -9.23 42.66 -2.69
N ALA A 1209 -10.04 43.53 -3.28
CA ALA A 1209 -9.63 44.52 -4.27
C ALA A 1209 -9.00 45.78 -3.63
#